data_AF-A0A195CEH8-F1
#
_entry.id   AF-A0A195CEH8-F1
#
_cell.length_a   1.000
_cell.length_b   1.000
_cell.length_c   1.000
_cell.angle_alpha   90.00
_cell.angle_beta   90.00
_cell.angle_gamma   90.00
#
_symmetry.space_group_name_H-M   'P 1'
#
loop_
_entity.id
_entity.type
_entity.pdbx_description
1 polymer ?
#
loop_
_entity_poly.entity_id
_entity_poly.type
_entity_poly.pdbx_seq_one_letter_code
_entity_poly.pdbx_strand_id
1 'polypeptide(L)'
;MYTRKTKLVGRNGVTHKPMKYSYTPETNILDIEFFDLVIPGIYTLNIEMMDYISDKNINGLIRTSYMNEDEDTVWVIVPHIQETGTRQLFPCWDERHLKTTFTISVKHPENFIALSNMPKRKLKNDDIEHNFKWEYFYTTPAISTSQVSIILCNFLHVNINKNVNLWYRKSFPQINSLFYAQQVMKNISFHLEYEFGGIKIPKIDHIVIPRFSYNITTKLGFVFYSERELIYHEELGHIMNRIEIARSITRKTALQWFGDTLDLFVVQSQNEGLYFDSYFDRFPLFNTVSNIESIFNFPRYKVLIFLRMYRDLITDVVFRNGLRTYLHKLTFNSTSVSEFWSILQDLTKEYSCDFVSWLDFDHYPVVSWKQKHLLWSVLTYNSNSSNNRWWIPIRIMRNTTLSKVIKVWLTPQVQYKYFKGIPNNDAVMLDIQHAAYYRVNYKSKNWRRIGYYLKSGGYKNISVINCVKLIDDACHFLMTHQLNVSIFWKLTRYLPYETNFVAWYPIIKMLERISDMILYSQKDTNFMKFKEKMKQLLEISMKKIRYNEISTEDDFLKNLRRELARWACIFEVPSCMEAAKMKLEESIEYPKQHKKTLKPTDVQILTMADTEIFNDTYFNGTTHIMINILQAIKSIKLHIQTVNIKHSSIQLIDIHRTIHSPNKTIYDSTKNILHLDFIEVIYPGLYTLKICTTSRISNYDSEKNIFINTNYWSNDSQDMWSIAPNIQDIGAKTLFPCWDEPHLKTTFLVSVRHNPHFNVLSNMPIREAIREFHIKDVVTEYIQWTHNGHTQWTHFYPTPPISTYQFVIVINHMSKVKFKEKIEDKLNMTLWCKWKYCLFEKVVATRHKSLDLHMYIINKLTLHMKSVFKGIKFPKIDHIVLPNCPYNITSKWGVIFYSDTDIIYDHASDRFMRKIEFERRIAYKVAQQWFGYPVSSTWLNNVWLHDGLAIFFAEDAIAKIYNDSELMNLFIIQNQYDSLNLDSYYDLNFPIINTVPDFESLLNFPRYIKVIAVLRMLQNIVTDSVFRRGIHIYLNQHSSNFVNISDFWSIQENLAKESYPCDFKFWLFNKHYPIISCKHKNRNIVKLTQYCNLSKNTKWPLPINIEVKTSFPEKTKLYLTQQMHTHFFKVPVNKLIILNSQQTGQYRVYYDSENWLNIANYLNSGKYEDVNVIDRAKFIDDAFHMVIDHQLNGSVFWNLTKHLSQETDYVAWFPMIKALEYISTVFPLSKDEETNFTHVKVMGDSYY
;
A
#
# COMPACT_ATOMS: atom_id res chain seq x y z
N MET A 1 38.06 4.91 8.92
CA MET A 1 38.63 4.33 10.16
C MET A 1 40.11 4.70 10.29
N TYR A 2 40.50 5.41 11.36
CA TYR A 2 41.92 5.66 11.67
C TYR A 2 42.47 4.55 12.56
N THR A 3 43.01 3.47 11.99
CA THR A 3 43.57 2.33 12.75
C THR A 3 44.97 2.58 13.34
N ARG A 4 45.53 3.80 13.24
CA ARG A 4 46.94 4.09 13.62
C ARG A 4 47.26 3.91 15.12
N LYS A 5 46.25 3.80 15.99
CA LYS A 5 46.42 3.59 17.44
C LYS A 5 45.98 2.21 17.93
N THR A 6 45.63 1.29 17.02
CA THR A 6 45.24 -0.08 17.40
C THR A 6 46.43 -0.78 18.05
N LYS A 7 46.20 -1.38 19.22
CA LYS A 7 47.23 -2.14 19.96
C LYS A 7 46.63 -3.36 20.63
N LEU A 8 47.35 -4.47 20.57
CA LEU A 8 47.01 -5.69 21.27
C LEU A 8 47.95 -5.84 22.48
N VAL A 9 47.40 -5.83 23.69
CA VAL A 9 48.19 -5.87 24.93
C VAL A 9 47.98 -7.22 25.60
N GLY A 10 49.03 -8.02 25.73
CA GLY A 10 49.00 -9.26 26.48
C GLY A 10 48.92 -8.99 27.98
N ARG A 11 48.39 -9.95 28.74
CA ARG A 11 48.30 -9.86 30.21
C ARG A 11 49.66 -9.69 30.91
N ASN A 12 50.74 -10.08 30.24
CA ASN A 12 52.14 -9.86 30.64
C ASN A 12 52.66 -8.44 30.36
N GLY A 13 51.82 -7.54 29.84
CA GLY A 13 52.18 -6.16 29.49
C GLY A 13 52.83 -5.98 28.11
N VAL A 14 53.13 -7.09 27.41
CA VAL A 14 53.72 -7.04 26.06
C VAL A 14 52.68 -6.46 25.09
N THR A 15 53.07 -5.41 24.35
CA THR A 15 52.19 -4.73 23.40
C THR A 15 52.60 -5.06 21.97
N HIS A 16 51.73 -5.75 21.24
CA HIS A 16 51.88 -6.02 19.83
C HIS A 16 51.21 -4.91 19.01
N LYS A 17 51.96 -4.35 18.05
CA LYS A 17 51.47 -3.34 17.11
C LYS A 17 51.12 -4.02 15.78
N PRO A 18 49.98 -3.67 15.14
CA PRO A 18 49.64 -4.23 13.84
C PRO A 18 50.63 -3.78 12.76
N MET A 19 51.02 -4.72 11.91
CA MET A 19 51.81 -4.50 10.69
C MET A 19 50.94 -3.97 9.56
N LYS A 20 49.77 -4.57 9.36
CA LYS A 20 48.88 -4.28 8.22
C LYS A 20 47.42 -4.47 8.61
N TYR A 21 46.57 -3.72 7.92
CA TYR A 21 45.12 -3.86 8.00
C TYR A 21 44.58 -4.14 6.60
N SER A 22 43.74 -5.16 6.44
CA SER A 22 42.92 -5.36 5.23
C SER A 22 41.46 -5.37 5.61
N TYR A 23 40.65 -4.64 4.86
CA TYR A 23 39.20 -4.63 5.03
C TYR A 23 38.56 -5.13 3.74
N THR A 24 37.69 -6.13 3.85
CA THR A 24 36.98 -6.72 2.71
C THR A 24 35.53 -6.20 2.70
N PRO A 25 35.16 -5.26 1.81
CA PRO A 25 33.85 -4.63 1.82
C PRO A 25 32.68 -5.59 1.55
N GLU A 26 32.90 -6.66 0.78
CA GLU A 26 31.86 -7.62 0.43
C GLU A 26 31.42 -8.45 1.64
N THR A 27 32.35 -8.76 2.56
CA THR A 27 32.10 -9.57 3.76
C THR A 27 32.07 -8.74 5.04
N ASN A 28 32.47 -7.45 4.97
CA ASN A 28 32.69 -6.53 6.09
C ASN A 28 33.65 -7.11 7.16
N ILE A 29 34.70 -7.80 6.73
CA ILE A 29 35.73 -8.39 7.61
C ILE A 29 36.95 -7.46 7.66
N LEU A 30 37.46 -7.20 8.88
CA LEU A 30 38.70 -6.48 9.13
C LEU A 30 39.78 -7.46 9.61
N ASP A 31 40.78 -7.70 8.78
CA ASP A 31 41.97 -8.46 9.16
C ASP A 31 43.03 -7.53 9.74
N ILE A 32 43.64 -7.96 10.85
CA ILE A 32 44.70 -7.26 11.56
C ILE A 32 45.90 -8.20 11.61
N GLU A 33 46.92 -7.90 10.80
CA GLU A 33 48.17 -8.66 10.77
C GLU A 33 49.17 -8.06 11.77
N PHE A 34 49.86 -8.90 12.56
CA PHE A 34 50.87 -8.47 13.54
C PHE A 34 52.28 -8.91 13.09
N PHE A 35 53.31 -8.15 13.48
CA PHE A 35 54.70 -8.48 13.18
C PHE A 35 55.18 -9.76 13.90
N ASP A 36 54.82 -9.90 15.17
CA ASP A 36 55.19 -11.04 15.99
C ASP A 36 54.08 -12.09 15.99
N LEU A 37 54.47 -13.37 16.04
CA LEU A 37 53.53 -14.46 16.27
C LEU A 37 52.82 -14.24 17.63
N VAL A 38 51.52 -13.99 17.59
CA VAL A 38 50.69 -13.87 18.81
C VAL A 38 50.45 -15.28 19.36
N ILE A 39 51.10 -15.59 20.49
CA ILE A 39 50.98 -16.88 21.19
C ILE A 39 49.57 -17.00 21.82
N PRO A 40 48.99 -18.21 21.97
CA PRO A 40 47.73 -18.36 22.69
C PRO A 40 47.75 -17.73 24.10
N GLY A 41 46.77 -16.89 24.41
CA GLY A 41 46.71 -16.16 25.68
C GLY A 41 45.52 -15.19 25.80
N ILE A 42 45.44 -14.47 26.92
CA ILE A 42 44.43 -13.42 27.14
C ILE A 42 45.03 -12.07 26.77
N TYR A 43 44.37 -11.38 25.85
CA TYR A 43 44.79 -10.09 25.31
C TYR A 43 43.69 -9.05 25.42
N THR A 44 44.08 -7.78 25.50
CA THR A 44 43.18 -6.63 25.36
C THR A 44 43.45 -5.96 24.02
N LEU A 45 42.47 -6.03 23.12
CA LEU A 45 42.50 -5.34 21.84
C LEU A 45 41.90 -3.94 22.03
N ASN A 46 42.72 -2.91 21.85
CA ASN A 46 42.27 -1.53 21.87
C ASN A 46 42.16 -1.02 20.44
N ILE A 47 40.96 -0.55 20.07
CA ILE A 47 40.67 0.02 18.75
C ILE A 47 40.10 1.41 18.96
N GLU A 48 40.73 2.40 18.33
CA GLU A 48 40.16 3.75 18.20
C GLU A 48 39.50 3.84 16.84
N MET A 49 38.24 4.28 16.83
CA MET A 49 37.45 4.39 15.60
C MET A 49 36.73 5.72 15.57
N MET A 50 36.54 6.20 14.35
CA MET A 50 35.78 7.39 14.04
C MET A 50 34.88 7.03 12.88
N ASP A 51 33.60 7.27 13.07
CA ASP A 51 32.58 7.09 12.04
C ASP A 51 31.62 8.29 12.06
N TYR A 52 30.95 8.52 10.95
CA TYR A 52 29.99 9.60 10.79
C TYR A 52 28.57 9.03 10.95
N ILE A 53 27.79 9.63 11.84
CA ILE A 53 26.37 9.31 11.97
C ILE A 53 25.67 9.89 10.74
N SER A 54 25.39 9.03 9.75
CA SER A 54 24.83 9.43 8.46
C SER A 54 23.30 9.45 8.49
N ASP A 55 22.70 10.51 7.94
CA ASP A 55 21.26 10.61 7.72
C ASP A 55 20.74 9.65 6.62
N LYS A 56 21.64 9.01 5.86
CA LYS A 56 21.33 8.17 4.68
C LYS A 56 21.40 6.67 4.99
N ASN A 57 22.09 6.29 6.06
CA ASN A 57 22.33 4.88 6.38
C ASN A 57 21.15 4.34 7.17
N ILE A 58 20.51 3.30 6.67
CA ILE A 58 19.32 2.70 7.28
C ILE A 58 19.75 1.64 8.31
N ASN A 59 20.99 1.63 8.80
CA ASN A 59 21.47 0.69 9.81
C ASN A 59 22.47 1.39 10.75
N GLY A 60 22.68 0.86 11.96
CA GLY A 60 23.61 1.42 12.96
C GLY A 60 22.97 2.47 13.88
N LEU A 61 23.69 3.58 14.12
CA LEU A 61 23.12 4.76 14.79
C LEU A 61 22.55 5.69 13.72
N ILE A 62 21.28 6.02 13.85
CA ILE A 62 20.58 6.94 12.95
C ILE A 62 20.19 8.20 13.71
N ARG A 63 20.15 9.31 12.99
CA ARG A 63 19.74 10.60 13.53
C ARG A 63 18.36 10.95 12.98
N THR A 64 17.41 11.24 13.87
CA THR A 64 16.10 11.82 13.55
C THR A 64 15.96 13.21 14.17
N SER A 65 14.93 13.97 13.82
CA SER A 65 14.70 15.29 14.38
C SER A 65 13.23 15.63 14.56
N TYR A 66 13.00 16.58 15.47
CA TYR A 66 11.70 17.20 15.67
C TYR A 66 11.85 18.70 15.93
N MET A 67 10.74 19.44 15.82
CA MET A 67 10.69 20.87 16.16
C MET A 67 10.30 21.04 17.62
N ASN A 68 11.07 21.79 18.39
CA ASN A 68 10.64 22.24 19.71
C ASN A 68 9.60 23.38 19.58
N GLU A 69 9.16 23.92 20.71
CA GLU A 69 8.17 25.02 20.78
C GLU A 69 8.71 26.33 20.20
N ASP A 70 10.04 26.51 20.20
CA ASP A 70 10.75 27.67 19.66
C ASP A 70 11.09 27.55 18.16
N GLU A 71 10.56 26.53 17.47
CA GLU A 71 10.85 26.20 16.06
C GLU A 71 12.32 25.82 15.75
N ASP A 72 13.11 25.48 16.76
CA ASP A 72 14.44 24.92 16.58
C ASP A 72 14.39 23.43 16.26
N THR A 73 15.30 23.01 15.37
CA THR A 73 15.50 21.60 15.07
C THR A 73 16.25 20.93 16.20
N VAL A 74 15.54 20.12 16.95
CA VAL A 74 16.13 19.24 17.94
C VAL A 74 16.43 17.89 17.31
N TRP A 75 17.68 17.48 17.41
CA TRP A 75 18.14 16.19 16.91
C TRP A 75 18.03 15.12 17.98
N VAL A 76 17.83 13.88 17.54
CA VAL A 76 17.77 12.69 18.39
C VAL A 76 18.54 11.59 17.68
N ILE A 77 19.44 10.92 18.39
CA ILE A 77 20.19 9.77 17.86
C ILE A 77 19.55 8.52 18.45
N VAL A 78 19.12 7.59 17.59
CA VAL A 78 18.49 6.34 17.97
C VAL A 78 19.15 5.16 17.25
N PRO A 79 19.15 3.95 17.85
CA PRO A 79 19.69 2.78 17.19
C PRO A 79 18.69 2.21 16.18
N HIS A 80 19.13 1.98 14.94
CA HIS A 80 18.42 1.15 13.97
C HIS A 80 19.31 -0.04 13.58
N ILE A 81 19.29 -1.08 14.41
CA ILE A 81 20.18 -2.23 14.26
C ILE A 81 19.35 -3.42 13.77
N GLN A 82 19.30 -3.59 12.44
CA GLN A 82 18.86 -4.83 11.79
C GLN A 82 20.08 -5.64 11.33
N GLU A 83 20.01 -6.96 11.49
CA GLU A 83 21.03 -7.93 11.05
C GLU A 83 22.47 -7.56 11.46
N THR A 84 23.28 -7.06 10.51
CA THR A 84 24.71 -6.73 10.67
C THR A 84 24.97 -5.27 11.08
N GLY A 85 23.91 -4.49 11.37
CA GLY A 85 24.01 -3.07 11.69
C GLY A 85 24.89 -2.72 12.89
N THR A 86 25.15 -3.65 13.82
CA THR A 86 26.06 -3.41 14.95
C THR A 86 27.50 -3.18 14.50
N ARG A 87 27.92 -3.71 13.34
CA ARG A 87 29.27 -3.50 12.80
C ARG A 87 29.59 -2.01 12.60
N GLN A 88 28.58 -1.17 12.45
CA GLN A 88 28.69 0.30 12.32
C GLN A 88 28.79 1.03 13.67
N LEU A 89 28.42 0.36 14.78
CA LEU A 89 28.60 0.88 16.14
C LEU A 89 30.02 0.62 16.64
N PHE A 90 30.51 -0.61 16.46
CA PHE A 90 31.88 -1.02 16.76
C PHE A 90 32.21 -2.35 16.05
N PRO A 91 33.48 -2.61 15.68
CA PRO A 91 33.94 -3.90 15.19
C PRO A 91 33.61 -4.98 16.20
N CYS A 92 32.88 -5.99 15.76
CA CYS A 92 32.41 -7.04 16.64
C CYS A 92 32.15 -8.34 15.87
N TRP A 93 32.17 -9.44 16.62
CA TRP A 93 31.63 -10.72 16.21
C TRP A 93 30.11 -10.69 16.44
N ASP A 94 29.33 -10.60 15.36
CA ASP A 94 27.88 -10.39 15.40
C ASP A 94 27.04 -11.67 15.25
N GLU A 95 27.67 -12.83 15.38
CA GLU A 95 27.00 -14.12 15.47
C GLU A 95 26.13 -14.18 16.73
N ARG A 96 24.83 -14.47 16.55
CA ARG A 96 23.83 -14.41 17.64
C ARG A 96 24.13 -15.28 18.87
N HIS A 97 24.91 -16.35 18.70
CA HIS A 97 25.28 -17.26 19.78
C HIS A 97 26.46 -16.75 20.62
N LEU A 98 27.21 -15.76 20.13
CA LEU A 98 28.29 -15.12 20.86
C LEU A 98 27.72 -13.99 21.74
N LYS A 99 27.92 -14.11 23.05
CA LYS A 99 27.45 -13.15 24.06
C LYS A 99 28.60 -12.69 24.94
N THR A 100 28.63 -11.41 25.26
CA THR A 100 29.67 -10.82 26.13
C THR A 100 29.10 -9.64 26.94
N THR A 101 29.80 -9.24 27.99
CA THR A 101 29.44 -8.09 28.81
C THR A 101 29.96 -6.79 28.19
N PHE A 102 29.16 -5.74 28.21
CA PHE A 102 29.52 -4.42 27.70
C PHE A 102 29.55 -3.40 28.84
N THR A 103 30.65 -2.67 28.96
CA THR A 103 30.74 -1.47 29.79
C THR A 103 30.71 -0.27 28.86
N ILE A 104 29.65 0.54 28.94
CA ILE A 104 29.40 1.65 28.01
C ILE A 104 29.51 2.96 28.75
N SER A 105 30.24 3.91 28.15
CA SER A 105 30.35 5.29 28.60
C SER A 105 30.20 6.20 27.38
N VAL A 106 29.41 7.26 27.51
CA VAL A 106 29.10 8.17 26.40
C VAL A 106 29.47 9.59 26.81
N LYS A 107 30.38 10.23 26.06
CA LYS A 107 30.65 11.66 26.18
C LYS A 107 29.73 12.42 25.24
N HIS A 108 28.97 13.38 25.75
CA HIS A 108 28.03 14.14 24.92
C HIS A 108 27.83 15.57 25.43
N PRO A 109 27.27 16.48 24.61
CA PRO A 109 26.96 17.84 25.03
C PRO A 109 25.98 17.88 26.20
N GLU A 110 26.08 18.91 27.05
CA GLU A 110 25.33 19.00 28.31
C GLU A 110 23.79 19.04 28.13
N ASN A 111 23.31 19.63 27.03
CA ASN A 111 21.89 19.76 26.67
C ASN A 111 21.23 18.44 26.22
N PHE A 112 22.00 17.37 26.07
CA PHE A 112 21.50 16.03 25.77
C PHE A 112 21.51 15.13 27.01
N ILE A 113 20.84 13.99 26.87
CA ILE A 113 20.76 12.87 27.80
C ILE A 113 21.16 11.64 26.99
N ALA A 114 22.18 10.92 27.46
CA ALA A 114 22.47 9.59 26.93
C ALA A 114 21.65 8.53 27.66
N LEU A 115 21.15 7.56 26.92
CA LEU A 115 20.54 6.34 27.46
C LEU A 115 21.28 5.16 26.83
N SER A 116 21.55 4.13 27.64
CA SER A 116 22.05 2.84 27.16
C SER A 116 21.32 1.68 27.85
N ASN A 117 21.67 0.43 27.58
CA ASN A 117 20.94 -0.76 28.06
C ASN A 117 20.83 -0.83 29.59
N MET A 118 21.79 -0.25 30.32
CA MET A 118 21.85 -0.30 31.79
C MET A 118 21.54 1.05 32.44
N PRO A 119 21.15 1.08 33.74
CA PRO A 119 20.98 2.33 34.48
C PRO A 119 22.29 3.13 34.60
N LYS A 120 22.15 4.45 34.77
CA LYS A 120 23.28 5.37 34.98
C LYS A 120 23.96 5.10 36.33
N ARG A 121 25.29 5.11 36.37
CA ARG A 121 26.09 5.04 37.60
C ARG A 121 26.16 6.43 38.23
N LYS A 122 25.82 6.56 39.52
CA LYS A 122 26.05 7.81 40.27
C LYS A 122 27.56 7.94 40.53
N LEU A 123 28.22 8.85 39.84
CA LEU A 123 29.60 9.27 40.12
C LEU A 123 29.59 10.71 40.64
N LYS A 124 30.56 11.05 41.50
CA LYS A 124 30.85 12.44 41.85
C LYS A 124 31.46 13.10 40.62
N ASN A 125 31.03 14.32 40.33
CA ASN A 125 31.44 15.20 39.23
C ASN A 125 32.83 14.86 38.65
N ASP A 126 32.86 14.17 37.51
CA ASP A 126 34.06 14.02 36.69
C ASP A 126 34.01 15.11 35.60
N ASP A 127 34.91 16.07 35.75
CA ASP A 127 35.36 17.16 34.86
C ASP A 127 34.44 17.58 33.70
N ILE A 128 33.70 18.67 33.94
CA ILE A 128 33.09 19.50 32.89
C ILE A 128 34.23 20.21 32.14
N GLU A 129 34.81 19.54 31.15
CA GLU A 129 35.67 20.19 30.17
C GLU A 129 34.84 20.59 28.95
N HIS A 130 34.79 21.90 28.68
CA HIS A 130 34.34 22.46 27.40
C HIS A 130 32.92 22.04 26.94
N ASN A 131 31.89 22.17 27.80
CA ASN A 131 30.47 21.91 27.47
C ASN A 131 30.07 20.45 27.15
N PHE A 132 30.97 19.49 27.39
CA PHE A 132 30.67 18.06 27.28
C PHE A 132 30.71 17.39 28.66
N LYS A 133 29.84 16.39 28.86
CA LYS A 133 29.82 15.56 30.06
C LYS A 133 29.92 14.08 29.70
N TRP A 134 30.49 13.29 30.60
CA TRP A 134 30.49 11.84 30.50
C TRP A 134 29.31 11.25 31.27
N GLU A 135 28.58 10.36 30.61
CA GLU A 135 27.60 9.49 31.27
C GLU A 135 28.12 8.04 31.28
N TYR A 136 28.19 7.47 32.48
CA TYR A 136 28.68 6.11 32.72
C TYR A 136 27.52 5.19 33.08
N PHE A 137 27.45 4.03 32.45
CA PHE A 137 26.43 3.02 32.69
C PHE A 137 27.02 1.80 33.42
N TYR A 138 26.19 1.10 34.19
CA TYR A 138 26.62 -0.20 34.75
C TYR A 138 26.92 -1.20 33.63
N THR A 139 27.85 -2.12 33.88
CA THR A 139 28.19 -3.19 32.95
C THR A 139 26.97 -4.07 32.67
N THR A 140 26.69 -4.36 31.39
CA THR A 140 25.59 -5.24 31.00
C THR A 140 25.86 -6.67 31.46
N PRO A 141 24.82 -7.49 31.66
CA PRO A 141 24.99 -8.95 31.60
C PRO A 141 25.47 -9.38 30.20
N ALA A 142 25.83 -10.66 30.04
CA ALA A 142 26.27 -11.19 28.75
C ALA A 142 25.15 -11.08 27.70
N ILE A 143 25.33 -10.23 26.69
CA ILE A 143 24.35 -10.00 25.62
C ILE A 143 25.02 -10.16 24.26
N SER A 144 24.21 -10.43 23.23
CA SER A 144 24.68 -10.36 21.85
C SER A 144 24.97 -8.91 21.49
N THR A 145 25.96 -8.68 20.63
CA THR A 145 26.33 -7.36 20.10
C THR A 145 25.13 -6.65 19.44
N SER A 146 24.21 -7.39 18.83
CA SER A 146 22.95 -6.89 18.26
C SER A 146 22.00 -6.21 19.26
N GLN A 147 22.17 -6.44 20.56
CA GLN A 147 21.36 -5.88 21.64
C GLN A 147 21.92 -4.55 22.19
N VAL A 148 23.17 -4.21 21.86
CA VAL A 148 23.82 -2.99 22.36
C VAL A 148 23.14 -1.77 21.74
N SER A 149 22.69 -0.86 22.60
CA SER A 149 21.93 0.32 22.20
C SER A 149 22.40 1.58 22.92
N ILE A 150 22.51 2.66 22.16
CA ILE A 150 22.82 4.00 22.66
C ILE A 150 21.82 4.96 22.04
N ILE A 151 21.23 5.82 22.87
CA ILE A 151 20.29 6.86 22.45
C ILE A 151 20.79 8.18 23.00
N LEU A 152 20.78 9.21 22.17
CA LEU A 152 21.08 10.58 22.58
C LEU A 152 19.88 11.46 22.27
N CYS A 153 19.25 11.99 23.31
CA CYS A 153 18.00 12.75 23.19
C CYS A 153 17.92 13.88 24.22
N ASN A 154 16.91 14.72 24.15
CA ASN A 154 16.57 15.72 25.16
C ASN A 154 15.11 15.56 25.64
N PHE A 155 14.63 14.31 25.63
CA PHE A 155 13.26 13.94 26.00
C PHE A 155 12.97 14.18 27.48
N LEU A 156 11.68 14.37 27.79
CA LEU A 156 11.14 14.25 29.14
C LEU A 156 10.86 12.78 29.44
N HIS A 157 10.75 12.46 30.73
CA HIS A 157 10.31 11.13 31.15
C HIS A 157 9.24 11.21 32.24
N VAL A 158 8.39 10.19 32.25
CA VAL A 158 7.44 9.90 33.33
C VAL A 158 7.79 8.53 33.90
N ASN A 159 7.93 8.47 35.22
CA ASN A 159 8.16 7.21 35.92
C ASN A 159 6.83 6.45 36.04
N ILE A 160 6.71 5.32 35.35
CA ILE A 160 5.53 4.44 35.43
C ILE A 160 5.63 3.56 36.68
N ASN A 161 6.83 3.04 36.96
CA ASN A 161 7.17 2.24 38.14
C ASN A 161 8.66 2.45 38.51
N LYS A 162 9.18 1.75 39.54
CA LYS A 162 10.56 1.89 40.05
C LYS A 162 11.67 1.76 38.98
N ASN A 163 11.45 0.90 37.99
CA ASN A 163 12.40 0.55 36.93
C ASN A 163 11.80 0.77 35.51
N VAL A 164 10.58 1.32 35.38
CA VAL A 164 9.89 1.49 34.09
C VAL A 164 9.61 2.97 33.84
N ASN A 165 10.12 3.50 32.73
CA ASN A 165 9.99 4.91 32.37
C ASN A 165 9.39 5.06 30.98
N LEU A 166 8.60 6.11 30.75
CA LEU A 166 8.14 6.54 29.44
C LEU A 166 8.83 7.83 29.05
N TRP A 167 9.62 7.80 27.98
CA TRP A 167 10.35 8.92 27.42
C TRP A 167 9.65 9.47 26.18
N TYR A 168 9.43 10.78 26.13
CA TYR A 168 8.75 11.47 25.05
C TYR A 168 9.31 12.90 24.89
N ARG A 169 9.13 13.50 23.70
CA ARG A 169 9.60 14.86 23.46
C ARG A 169 8.81 15.91 24.24
N LYS A 170 9.47 17.02 24.62
CA LYS A 170 8.84 18.13 25.36
C LYS A 170 7.55 18.65 24.70
N SER A 171 7.58 18.87 23.39
CA SER A 171 6.47 19.45 22.59
C SER A 171 5.41 18.43 22.15
N PHE A 172 5.24 17.30 22.85
CA PHE A 172 4.32 16.24 22.44
C PHE A 172 2.86 16.76 22.40
N PRO A 173 2.20 16.80 21.23
CA PRO A 173 0.83 17.29 21.12
C PRO A 173 -0.09 16.33 21.87
N GLN A 174 -0.83 16.85 22.85
CA GLN A 174 -1.88 16.12 23.57
C GLN A 174 -1.34 15.04 24.53
N ILE A 175 -0.61 15.44 25.58
CA ILE A 175 -0.11 14.55 26.66
C ILE A 175 -1.20 13.63 27.22
N ASN A 176 -2.46 14.09 27.32
CA ASN A 176 -3.59 13.28 27.78
C ASN A 176 -3.82 12.00 26.96
N SER A 177 -3.43 11.99 25.68
CA SER A 177 -3.56 10.81 24.81
C SER A 177 -2.67 9.64 25.23
N LEU A 178 -1.58 9.89 25.98
CA LEU A 178 -0.66 8.87 26.47
C LEU A 178 -1.14 8.19 27.76
N PHE A 179 -2.18 8.69 28.42
CA PHE A 179 -2.64 8.16 29.71
C PHE A 179 -3.05 6.69 29.63
N TYR A 180 -3.79 6.31 28.58
CA TYR A 180 -4.16 4.92 28.34
C TYR A 180 -2.92 4.04 28.15
N ALA A 181 -1.96 4.48 27.33
CA ALA A 181 -0.70 3.76 27.11
C ALA A 181 0.09 3.56 28.43
N GLN A 182 0.17 4.59 29.28
CA GLN A 182 0.83 4.51 30.58
C GLN A 182 0.17 3.47 31.50
N GLN A 183 -1.16 3.43 31.57
CA GLN A 183 -1.87 2.41 32.35
C GLN A 183 -1.57 1.00 31.86
N VAL A 184 -1.57 0.81 30.54
CA VAL A 184 -1.29 -0.49 29.93
C VAL A 184 0.15 -0.92 30.21
N MET A 185 1.13 -0.03 30.02
CA MET A 185 2.54 -0.28 30.35
C MET A 185 2.73 -0.68 31.82
N LYS A 186 2.04 0.01 32.75
CA LYS A 186 2.07 -0.31 34.18
C LYS A 186 1.54 -1.71 34.48
N ASN A 187 0.35 -2.02 33.98
CA ASN A 187 -0.32 -3.28 34.26
C ASN A 187 0.45 -4.48 33.70
N ILE A 188 0.97 -4.36 32.48
CA ILE A 188 1.75 -5.43 31.83
C ILE A 188 3.10 -5.62 32.51
N SER A 189 3.81 -4.54 32.84
CA SER A 189 5.10 -4.64 33.51
C SER A 189 4.95 -5.32 34.88
N PHE A 190 3.94 -4.92 35.67
CA PHE A 190 3.64 -5.57 36.95
C PHE A 190 3.27 -7.05 36.77
N HIS A 191 2.47 -7.38 35.76
CA HIS A 191 2.09 -8.77 35.49
C HIS A 191 3.30 -9.63 35.11
N LEU A 192 4.18 -9.14 34.23
CA LEU A 192 5.39 -9.86 33.81
C LEU A 192 6.40 -9.99 34.97
N GLU A 193 6.57 -8.96 35.79
CA GLU A 193 7.40 -9.02 37.00
C GLU A 193 6.84 -10.00 38.04
N TYR A 194 5.53 -10.04 38.23
CA TYR A 194 4.89 -11.00 39.14
C TYR A 194 5.05 -12.45 38.64
N GLU A 195 4.80 -12.69 37.34
CA GLU A 195 4.85 -14.03 36.76
C GLU A 195 6.27 -14.59 36.60
N PHE A 196 7.24 -13.72 36.31
CA PHE A 196 8.63 -14.08 35.96
C PHE A 196 9.69 -13.39 36.85
N GLY A 197 9.32 -12.97 38.07
CA GLY A 197 10.13 -12.16 38.99
C GLY A 197 11.50 -12.71 39.41
N GLY A 198 11.88 -13.86 38.87
CA GLY A 198 13.23 -14.40 38.89
C GLY A 198 14.23 -13.69 37.97
N ILE A 199 13.76 -13.02 36.92
CA ILE A 199 14.60 -12.23 36.01
C ILE A 199 14.51 -10.77 36.43
N LYS A 200 15.60 -10.25 37.01
CA LYS A 200 15.69 -8.83 37.34
C LYS A 200 16.12 -8.04 36.12
N ILE A 201 15.16 -7.42 35.44
CA ILE A 201 15.44 -6.45 34.39
C ILE A 201 15.81 -5.11 35.05
N PRO A 202 17.06 -4.62 34.87
CA PRO A 202 17.54 -3.44 35.60
C PRO A 202 16.74 -2.17 35.36
N LYS A 203 16.23 -2.00 34.13
CA LYS A 203 15.33 -0.92 33.72
C LYS A 203 14.58 -1.28 32.42
N ILE A 204 13.45 -0.62 32.18
CA ILE A 204 12.68 -0.66 30.94
C ILE A 204 12.32 0.78 30.56
N ASP A 205 12.97 1.31 29.54
CA ASP A 205 12.67 2.62 29.00
C ASP A 205 11.79 2.46 27.74
N HIS A 206 10.52 2.83 27.85
CA HIS A 206 9.61 3.00 26.74
C HIS A 206 9.91 4.33 26.06
N ILE A 207 10.26 4.35 24.78
CA ILE A 207 10.75 5.54 24.08
C ILE A 207 9.86 5.82 22.89
N VAL A 208 9.25 7.01 22.89
CA VAL A 208 8.41 7.51 21.82
C VAL A 208 9.25 8.37 20.89
N ILE A 209 9.51 7.88 19.68
CA ILE A 209 10.39 8.54 18.71
C ILE A 209 9.54 9.35 17.72
N PRO A 210 9.78 10.67 17.57
CA PRO A 210 9.09 11.51 16.60
C PRO A 210 9.52 11.19 15.17
N ARG A 211 8.56 11.25 14.23
CA ARG A 211 8.79 11.04 12.78
C ARG A 211 9.57 9.75 12.48
N PHE A 212 9.19 8.67 13.17
CA PHE A 212 9.86 7.38 13.06
C PHE A 212 9.04 6.42 12.21
N SER A 213 9.58 6.01 11.07
CA SER A 213 8.90 5.23 10.03
C SER A 213 9.38 3.77 9.92
N TYR A 214 10.40 3.37 10.70
CA TYR A 214 10.96 2.01 10.66
C TYR A 214 10.48 1.14 11.82
N ASN A 215 10.35 -0.17 11.60
CA ASN A 215 10.08 -1.13 12.67
C ASN A 215 11.37 -1.44 13.45
N ILE A 216 11.68 -0.67 14.51
CA ILE A 216 12.78 -1.03 15.42
C ILE A 216 12.36 -2.24 16.27
N THR A 217 13.20 -3.28 16.27
CA THR A 217 13.11 -4.38 17.22
C THR A 217 13.49 -3.91 18.62
N THR A 218 12.74 -4.34 19.63
CA THR A 218 13.04 -3.99 21.02
C THR A 218 14.41 -4.52 21.42
N LYS A 219 15.08 -3.77 22.30
CA LYS A 219 16.45 -4.07 22.75
C LYS A 219 16.44 -4.23 24.26
N LEU A 220 17.40 -4.93 24.84
CA LEU A 220 17.45 -5.07 26.30
C LEU A 220 17.40 -3.70 27.00
N GLY A 221 16.37 -3.49 27.81
CA GLY A 221 16.10 -2.25 28.54
C GLY A 221 15.39 -1.14 27.75
N PHE A 222 15.07 -1.36 26.47
CA PHE A 222 14.41 -0.38 25.60
C PHE A 222 13.22 -0.93 24.81
N VAL A 223 12.12 -0.19 24.82
CA VAL A 223 10.90 -0.49 24.06
C VAL A 223 10.53 0.72 23.20
N PHE A 224 10.59 0.57 21.87
CA PHE A 224 10.47 1.69 20.94
C PHE A 224 9.07 1.80 20.32
N TYR A 225 8.57 3.03 20.20
CA TYR A 225 7.28 3.35 19.57
C TYR A 225 7.43 4.55 18.63
N SER A 226 6.67 4.53 17.53
CA SER A 226 6.35 5.77 16.80
C SER A 226 5.26 6.56 17.54
N GLU A 227 5.17 7.88 17.33
CA GLU A 227 4.10 8.69 17.98
C GLU A 227 2.70 8.18 17.65
N ARG A 228 2.47 7.74 16.40
CA ARG A 228 1.16 7.27 15.92
C ARG A 228 0.69 5.99 16.63
N GLU A 229 1.62 5.18 17.13
CA GLU A 229 1.31 3.92 17.80
C GLU A 229 0.71 4.09 19.20
N LEU A 230 0.83 5.27 19.82
CA LEU A 230 0.40 5.49 21.21
C LEU A 230 -0.66 6.59 21.36
N ILE A 231 -1.04 7.29 20.28
CA ILE A 231 -2.05 8.35 20.33
C ILE A 231 -3.45 7.72 20.41
N TYR A 232 -4.15 8.00 21.52
CA TYR A 232 -5.56 7.66 21.71
C TYR A 232 -6.36 8.88 22.18
N HIS A 233 -7.49 9.16 21.52
CA HIS A 233 -8.46 10.15 21.97
C HIS A 233 -9.69 9.45 22.55
N GLU A 234 -10.07 9.74 23.79
CA GLU A 234 -11.22 9.08 24.42
C GLU A 234 -12.56 9.41 23.72
N GLU A 235 -12.70 10.60 23.14
CA GLU A 235 -13.95 11.07 22.52
C GLU A 235 -14.08 10.73 21.03
N LEU A 236 -12.96 10.64 20.31
CA LEU A 236 -12.91 10.45 18.84
C LEU A 236 -12.25 9.12 18.42
N GLY A 237 -11.59 8.45 19.36
CA GLY A 237 -10.75 7.29 19.10
C GLY A 237 -11.56 6.03 18.88
N HIS A 238 -11.33 5.38 17.74
CA HIS A 238 -11.92 4.07 17.45
C HIS A 238 -11.42 3.01 18.45
N ILE A 239 -12.30 2.14 18.92
CA ILE A 239 -12.01 1.11 19.92
C ILE A 239 -10.92 0.12 19.50
N MET A 240 -10.83 -0.16 18.20
CA MET A 240 -9.75 -0.95 17.60
C MET A 240 -8.39 -0.29 17.86
N ASN A 241 -8.27 1.03 17.78
CA ASN A 241 -7.02 1.72 18.05
C ASN A 241 -6.60 1.50 19.52
N ARG A 242 -7.55 1.47 20.45
CA ARG A 242 -7.31 1.17 21.86
C ARG A 242 -6.74 -0.25 22.06
N ILE A 243 -7.34 -1.25 21.42
CA ILE A 243 -6.86 -2.64 21.44
C ILE A 243 -5.48 -2.74 20.79
N GLU A 244 -5.25 -2.05 19.69
CA GLU A 244 -3.98 -2.03 18.96
C GLU A 244 -2.84 -1.41 19.76
N ILE A 245 -3.09 -0.29 20.45
CA ILE A 245 -2.13 0.31 21.38
C ILE A 245 -1.76 -0.68 22.48
N ALA A 246 -2.76 -1.31 23.10
CA ALA A 246 -2.51 -2.28 24.16
C ALA A 246 -1.75 -3.51 23.66
N ARG A 247 -2.07 -3.98 22.46
CA ARG A 247 -1.39 -5.09 21.79
C ARG A 247 0.08 -4.76 21.49
N SER A 248 0.33 -3.58 20.90
CA SER A 248 1.68 -3.13 20.59
C SER A 248 2.53 -3.02 21.86
N ILE A 249 1.99 -2.39 22.91
CA ILE A 249 2.67 -2.28 24.20
C ILE A 249 2.95 -3.67 24.79
N THR A 250 1.94 -4.56 24.85
CA THR A 250 2.10 -5.90 25.44
C THR A 250 3.16 -6.71 24.74
N ARG A 251 3.08 -6.80 23.41
CA ARG A 251 4.03 -7.53 22.58
C ARG A 251 5.44 -7.01 22.82
N LYS A 252 5.65 -5.70 22.60
CA LYS A 252 6.98 -5.08 22.66
C LYS A 252 7.58 -5.13 24.07
N THR A 253 6.77 -5.04 25.13
CA THR A 253 7.23 -5.16 26.52
C THR A 253 7.60 -6.59 26.88
N ALA A 254 6.80 -7.58 26.45
CA ALA A 254 7.06 -9.01 26.72
C ALA A 254 8.39 -9.48 26.11
N LEU A 255 8.83 -8.90 24.98
CA LEU A 255 10.13 -9.19 24.37
C LEU A 255 11.31 -8.94 25.33
N GLN A 256 11.15 -8.11 26.37
CA GLN A 256 12.18 -7.90 27.40
C GLN A 256 12.47 -9.15 28.24
N TRP A 257 11.49 -10.05 28.38
CA TRP A 257 11.63 -11.34 29.09
C TRP A 257 11.87 -12.51 28.14
N PHE A 258 11.26 -12.49 26.96
CA PHE A 258 11.19 -13.66 26.08
C PHE A 258 12.05 -13.58 24.81
N GLY A 259 12.54 -12.40 24.39
CA GLY A 259 13.06 -12.23 23.02
C GLY A 259 11.95 -12.41 21.97
N ASP A 260 12.30 -12.58 20.67
CA ASP A 260 11.43 -12.56 19.48
C ASP A 260 10.23 -13.57 19.43
N THR A 261 9.87 -14.23 20.52
CA THR A 261 9.10 -15.48 20.51
C THR A 261 7.63 -15.42 20.95
N LEU A 262 6.98 -14.27 21.16
CA LEU A 262 5.55 -14.29 21.56
C LEU A 262 4.66 -13.22 20.92
N ASP A 263 3.56 -13.68 20.32
CA ASP A 263 2.34 -12.92 20.02
C ASP A 263 1.13 -13.64 20.64
N LEU A 264 0.21 -12.88 21.25
CA LEU A 264 -0.96 -13.37 21.99
C LEU A 264 -2.26 -12.99 21.28
N PHE A 265 -2.76 -13.85 20.39
CA PHE A 265 -4.21 -13.94 20.12
C PHE A 265 -4.57 -15.32 19.55
N VAL A 266 -5.09 -16.20 20.40
CA VAL A 266 -5.12 -17.63 20.10
C VAL A 266 -6.09 -18.02 18.99
N VAL A 267 -7.30 -17.44 18.98
CA VAL A 267 -8.33 -17.77 17.99
C VAL A 267 -7.93 -17.28 16.59
N GLN A 268 -7.36 -16.08 16.50
CA GLN A 268 -6.87 -15.51 15.25
C GLN A 268 -5.68 -16.31 14.71
N SER A 269 -4.64 -16.51 15.54
CA SER A 269 -3.45 -17.27 15.14
C SER A 269 -3.80 -18.70 14.70
N GLN A 270 -4.77 -19.35 15.34
CA GLN A 270 -5.20 -20.69 14.98
C GLN A 270 -6.03 -20.75 13.70
N ASN A 271 -6.92 -19.78 13.49
CA ASN A 271 -7.69 -19.66 12.25
C ASN A 271 -6.78 -19.38 11.05
N GLU A 272 -5.90 -18.38 11.18
CA GLU A 272 -4.94 -18.00 10.14
C GLU A 272 -3.92 -19.13 9.90
N GLY A 273 -3.34 -19.70 10.97
CA GLY A 273 -2.37 -20.78 10.89
C GLY A 273 -2.89 -22.04 10.22
N LEU A 274 -4.11 -22.51 10.53
CA LEU A 274 -4.72 -23.67 9.85
C LEU A 274 -5.20 -23.32 8.44
N TYR A 275 -5.60 -22.08 8.17
CA TYR A 275 -6.00 -21.65 6.83
C TYR A 275 -4.81 -21.66 5.88
N PHE A 276 -3.74 -20.93 6.21
CA PHE A 276 -2.55 -20.86 5.37
C PHE A 276 -1.91 -22.27 5.18
N ASP A 277 -1.85 -23.11 6.22
CA ASP A 277 -1.33 -24.49 6.11
C ASP A 277 -2.25 -25.45 5.33
N SER A 278 -3.41 -24.98 4.84
CA SER A 278 -4.29 -25.73 3.91
C SER A 278 -3.97 -25.50 2.42
N TYR A 279 -3.23 -24.45 2.08
CA TYR A 279 -3.07 -24.00 0.67
C TYR A 279 -1.60 -23.91 0.20
N PHE A 280 -0.63 -23.86 1.12
CA PHE A 280 0.77 -23.72 0.79
C PHE A 280 1.55 -25.03 1.04
N ASP A 281 2.09 -25.63 -0.02
CA ASP A 281 3.10 -26.71 0.06
C ASP A 281 4.49 -26.07 0.23
N ARG A 282 5.28 -26.53 1.21
CA ARG A 282 6.72 -26.29 1.48
C ARG A 282 7.38 -24.99 0.94
N PHE A 283 7.99 -24.21 1.85
CA PHE A 283 8.85 -23.06 1.52
C PHE A 283 9.93 -23.40 0.48
N PRO A 284 10.06 -22.64 -0.63
CA PRO A 284 11.30 -22.58 -1.39
C PRO A 284 12.41 -22.00 -0.51
N LEU A 285 13.60 -22.60 -0.54
CA LEU A 285 14.82 -21.99 -0.02
C LEU A 285 15.09 -20.71 -0.83
N PHE A 286 14.61 -19.56 -0.33
CA PHE A 286 14.75 -18.27 -0.98
C PHE A 286 15.99 -17.53 -0.48
N ASN A 287 16.92 -17.23 -1.38
CA ASN A 287 18.19 -16.54 -1.12
C ASN A 287 18.13 -15.00 -1.29
N THR A 288 16.94 -14.38 -1.28
CA THR A 288 16.81 -12.92 -1.50
C THR A 288 16.10 -12.20 -0.36
N VAL A 289 16.74 -11.12 0.09
CA VAL A 289 16.42 -10.32 1.29
C VAL A 289 15.11 -9.52 1.17
N SER A 290 14.57 -9.33 -0.04
CA SER A 290 13.39 -8.48 -0.28
C SER A 290 12.04 -9.11 0.10
N ASN A 291 11.97 -10.42 0.39
CA ASN A 291 10.72 -11.13 0.71
C ASN A 291 10.57 -11.48 2.20
N ILE A 292 11.37 -10.86 3.07
CA ILE A 292 11.46 -11.23 4.49
C ILE A 292 10.23 -10.81 5.32
N GLU A 293 9.47 -9.78 4.93
CA GLU A 293 8.25 -9.40 5.67
C GLU A 293 7.12 -10.44 5.55
N SER A 294 7.03 -11.19 4.44
CA SER A 294 6.07 -12.30 4.31
C SER A 294 6.54 -13.57 5.06
N ILE A 295 7.86 -13.74 5.20
CA ILE A 295 8.50 -14.83 5.97
C ILE A 295 8.16 -14.74 7.47
N PHE A 296 7.86 -13.55 8.01
CA PHE A 296 7.67 -13.36 9.45
C PHE A 296 6.25 -13.58 9.99
N ASN A 297 5.25 -13.86 9.14
CA ASN A 297 3.86 -14.04 9.57
C ASN A 297 3.45 -15.53 9.68
N PHE A 298 3.78 -16.38 8.72
CA PHE A 298 3.24 -17.76 8.67
C PHE A 298 3.94 -18.77 9.63
N PRO A 299 5.28 -18.86 9.74
CA PRO A 299 5.94 -19.79 10.67
C PRO A 299 5.60 -19.54 12.14
N ARG A 300 5.33 -18.27 12.51
CA ARG A 300 5.01 -17.87 13.88
C ARG A 300 3.69 -18.45 14.37
N TYR A 301 2.65 -18.50 13.53
CA TYR A 301 1.34 -19.00 13.95
C TYR A 301 1.36 -20.49 14.32
N LYS A 302 2.04 -21.32 13.53
CA LYS A 302 2.18 -22.76 13.76
C LYS A 302 2.91 -23.04 15.10
N VAL A 303 4.02 -22.32 15.37
CA VAL A 303 4.75 -22.40 16.65
C VAL A 303 3.87 -22.03 17.86
N LEU A 304 3.09 -20.94 17.77
CA LEU A 304 2.24 -20.49 18.87
C LEU A 304 1.14 -21.50 19.24
N ILE A 305 0.52 -22.10 18.23
CA ILE A 305 -0.53 -23.10 18.45
C ILE A 305 0.08 -24.36 19.06
N PHE A 306 1.31 -24.73 18.69
CA PHE A 306 2.02 -25.84 19.33
C PHE A 306 2.39 -25.57 20.77
N LEU A 307 2.93 -24.39 21.10
CA LEU A 307 3.22 -24.04 22.49
C LEU A 307 1.96 -24.07 23.35
N ARG A 308 0.81 -23.67 22.80
CA ARG A 308 -0.48 -23.82 23.47
C ARG A 308 -0.89 -25.28 23.63
N MET A 309 -0.78 -26.09 22.59
CA MET A 309 -1.08 -27.53 22.63
C MET A 309 -0.26 -28.23 23.70
N TYR A 310 1.02 -27.88 23.80
CA TYR A 310 1.93 -28.38 24.80
C TYR A 310 1.56 -27.89 26.22
N ARG A 311 1.29 -26.59 26.40
CA ARG A 311 0.82 -26.03 27.68
C ARG A 311 -0.44 -26.73 28.19
N ASP A 312 -1.39 -26.95 27.31
CA ASP A 312 -2.62 -27.67 27.63
C ASP A 312 -2.35 -29.12 28.01
N LEU A 313 -1.33 -29.75 27.42
CA LEU A 313 -0.93 -31.10 27.74
C LEU A 313 -0.38 -31.23 29.17
N ILE A 314 0.64 -30.44 29.47
CA ILE A 314 1.43 -30.58 30.69
C ILE A 314 0.87 -29.78 31.87
N THR A 315 -0.26 -29.09 31.66
CA THR A 315 -0.93 -28.11 32.53
C THR A 315 -0.24 -26.75 32.56
N ASP A 316 -1.04 -25.69 32.76
CA ASP A 316 -0.55 -24.30 32.81
C ASP A 316 0.50 -24.11 33.91
N VAL A 317 0.33 -24.77 35.06
CA VAL A 317 1.26 -24.67 36.19
C VAL A 317 2.64 -25.23 35.83
N VAL A 318 2.71 -26.45 35.26
CA VAL A 318 3.99 -27.07 34.88
C VAL A 318 4.61 -26.33 33.69
N PHE A 319 3.80 -25.91 32.71
CA PHE A 319 4.29 -25.13 31.58
C PHE A 319 4.89 -23.80 32.00
N ARG A 320 4.21 -23.04 32.87
CA ARG A 320 4.73 -21.80 33.43
C ARG A 320 5.95 -22.04 34.30
N ASN A 321 5.98 -23.10 35.12
CA ASN A 321 7.17 -23.47 35.87
C ASN A 321 8.34 -23.86 34.95
N GLY A 322 8.06 -24.48 33.81
CA GLY A 322 9.04 -24.80 32.79
C GLY A 322 9.57 -23.57 32.06
N LEU A 323 8.70 -22.62 31.73
CA LEU A 323 9.12 -21.31 31.23
C LEU A 323 9.97 -20.57 32.26
N ARG A 324 9.56 -20.55 33.54
CA ARG A 324 10.36 -19.97 34.63
C ARG A 324 11.72 -20.65 34.74
N THR A 325 11.77 -21.98 34.73
CA THR A 325 13.01 -22.76 34.82
C THR A 325 13.90 -22.55 33.61
N TYR A 326 13.33 -22.54 32.40
CA TYR A 326 14.02 -22.22 31.15
C TYR A 326 14.64 -20.83 31.20
N LEU A 327 13.84 -19.83 31.55
CA LEU A 327 14.27 -18.44 31.68
C LEU A 327 15.35 -18.29 32.77
N HIS A 328 15.19 -18.92 33.94
CA HIS A 328 16.18 -18.90 35.01
C HIS A 328 17.50 -19.58 34.64
N LYS A 329 17.44 -20.72 33.96
CA LYS A 329 18.63 -21.49 33.57
C LYS A 329 19.42 -20.82 32.45
N LEU A 330 18.73 -20.06 31.59
CA LEU A 330 19.28 -19.57 30.33
C LEU A 330 19.31 -18.04 30.22
N THR A 331 18.99 -17.32 31.29
CA THR A 331 19.24 -15.87 31.39
C THR A 331 20.66 -15.57 30.93
N PHE A 332 20.77 -14.85 29.81
CA PHE A 332 22.03 -14.40 29.21
C PHE A 332 22.91 -15.47 28.53
N ASN A 333 22.45 -16.72 28.37
CA ASN A 333 23.15 -17.78 27.63
C ASN A 333 22.59 -17.97 26.21
N SER A 334 23.40 -18.41 25.24
CA SER A 334 22.91 -18.80 23.91
C SER A 334 22.23 -20.16 23.98
N THR A 335 21.15 -20.35 23.21
CA THR A 335 20.32 -21.56 23.31
C THR A 335 19.96 -22.11 21.95
N SER A 336 19.72 -23.41 21.91
CA SER A 336 19.08 -24.05 20.77
C SER A 336 17.61 -24.35 21.07
N VAL A 337 16.79 -24.50 20.03
CA VAL A 337 15.39 -24.94 20.17
C VAL A 337 15.31 -26.26 20.95
N SER A 338 16.31 -27.14 20.81
CA SER A 338 16.36 -28.42 21.51
C SER A 338 16.51 -28.31 23.03
N GLU A 339 17.22 -27.30 23.54
CA GLU A 339 17.39 -27.09 24.99
C GLU A 339 16.09 -26.65 25.66
N PHE A 340 15.30 -25.80 24.99
CA PHE A 340 13.96 -25.42 25.45
C PHE A 340 13.08 -26.66 25.64
N TRP A 341 13.05 -27.54 24.64
CA TRP A 341 12.27 -28.77 24.71
C TRP A 341 12.82 -29.75 25.76
N SER A 342 14.15 -29.84 25.93
CA SER A 342 14.75 -30.71 26.96
C SER A 342 14.33 -30.30 28.38
N ILE A 343 14.32 -29.01 28.69
CA ILE A 343 13.92 -28.50 30.02
C ILE A 343 12.44 -28.77 30.27
N LEU A 344 11.62 -28.62 29.23
CA LEU A 344 10.20 -28.93 29.31
C LEU A 344 9.93 -30.45 29.42
N GLN A 345 10.75 -31.30 28.79
CA GLN A 345 10.66 -32.76 28.90
C GLN A 345 11.13 -33.26 30.29
N ASP A 346 12.22 -32.71 30.82
CA ASP A 346 12.75 -33.03 32.15
C ASP A 346 11.74 -32.76 33.28
N LEU A 347 10.96 -31.68 33.14
CA LEU A 347 9.94 -31.30 34.11
C LEU A 347 8.68 -32.15 34.03
N THR A 348 8.47 -32.84 32.92
CA THR A 348 7.22 -33.55 32.66
C THR A 348 7.34 -35.04 32.89
N LYS A 349 8.51 -35.67 32.64
CA LYS A 349 8.88 -37.11 32.81
C LYS A 349 7.90 -38.18 32.29
N GLU A 350 6.64 -37.83 32.00
CA GLU A 350 5.53 -38.69 31.59
C GLU A 350 5.30 -38.71 30.07
N TYR A 351 5.85 -37.75 29.31
CA TYR A 351 5.56 -37.59 27.88
C TYR A 351 6.85 -37.47 27.04
N SER A 352 7.30 -38.58 26.45
CA SER A 352 8.45 -38.63 25.52
C SER A 352 8.05 -38.35 24.07
N CYS A 353 7.23 -37.33 23.82
CA CYS A 353 6.81 -37.00 22.46
C CYS A 353 7.83 -36.06 21.80
N ASP A 354 8.20 -36.37 20.55
CA ASP A 354 8.98 -35.47 19.70
C ASP A 354 8.04 -34.39 19.13
N PHE A 355 8.03 -33.22 19.77
CA PHE A 355 7.21 -32.08 19.37
C PHE A 355 7.86 -31.25 18.25
N VAL A 356 9.17 -31.44 17.98
CA VAL A 356 9.89 -30.70 16.95
C VAL A 356 9.41 -31.15 15.56
N SER A 357 9.12 -32.43 15.39
CA SER A 357 8.65 -32.99 14.11
C SER A 357 7.38 -32.33 13.57
N TRP A 358 6.52 -31.78 14.43
CA TRP A 358 5.30 -31.06 14.02
C TRP A 358 5.61 -29.74 13.29
N LEU A 359 6.77 -29.12 13.55
CA LEU A 359 7.26 -27.93 12.84
C LEU A 359 7.82 -28.28 11.46
N ASP A 360 8.29 -29.52 11.28
CA ASP A 360 8.89 -30.02 10.03
C ASP A 360 7.85 -30.60 9.06
N PHE A 361 6.63 -30.90 9.53
CA PHE A 361 5.59 -31.51 8.70
C PHE A 361 4.78 -30.47 7.92
N ASP A 362 4.66 -30.71 6.61
CA ASP A 362 3.72 -30.04 5.73
C ASP A 362 2.27 -30.34 6.17
N HIS A 363 1.41 -29.31 6.21
CA HIS A 363 -0.03 -29.40 6.53
C HIS A 363 -0.34 -29.77 7.99
N TYR A 364 -1.61 -30.07 8.30
CA TYR A 364 -2.10 -30.54 9.61
C TYR A 364 -2.91 -31.84 9.47
N PRO A 365 -3.01 -32.67 10.52
CA PRO A 365 -3.79 -33.90 10.45
C PRO A 365 -5.30 -33.61 10.54
N VAL A 366 -6.11 -34.45 9.89
CA VAL A 366 -7.57 -34.44 10.05
C VAL A 366 -8.00 -35.66 10.88
N VAL A 367 -8.63 -35.39 12.02
CA VAL A 367 -9.14 -36.41 12.93
C VAL A 367 -10.60 -36.72 12.60
N SER A 368 -10.91 -37.99 12.34
CA SER A 368 -12.27 -38.44 12.04
C SER A 368 -12.90 -39.21 13.19
N TRP A 369 -14.11 -38.81 13.58
CA TRP A 369 -14.96 -39.55 14.53
C TRP A 369 -15.95 -40.44 13.77
N LYS A 370 -15.77 -41.77 13.85
CA LYS A 370 -16.60 -42.77 13.14
C LYS A 370 -17.16 -43.82 14.11
N GLN A 371 -18.35 -44.32 13.79
CA GLN A 371 -18.96 -45.48 14.46
C GLN A 371 -18.82 -46.70 13.56
N LYS A 372 -18.31 -47.82 14.11
CA LYS A 372 -18.35 -49.15 13.48
C LYS A 372 -19.03 -50.12 14.47
N HIS A 373 -20.26 -50.52 14.19
CA HIS A 373 -21.09 -51.35 15.09
C HIS A 373 -21.27 -50.73 16.49
N LEU A 374 -21.07 -51.51 17.58
CA LEU A 374 -21.12 -51.07 18.98
C LEU A 374 -19.85 -50.31 19.45
N LEU A 375 -18.86 -50.15 18.57
CA LEU A 375 -17.57 -49.52 18.88
C LEU A 375 -17.46 -48.16 18.19
N TRP A 376 -17.06 -47.15 18.96
CA TRP A 376 -16.70 -45.85 18.43
C TRP A 376 -15.21 -45.80 18.17
N SER A 377 -14.79 -45.16 17.09
CA SER A 377 -13.38 -45.05 16.71
C SER A 377 -13.00 -43.62 16.39
N VAL A 378 -11.83 -43.22 16.87
CA VAL A 378 -11.10 -42.05 16.38
C VAL A 378 -9.99 -42.56 15.47
N LEU A 379 -9.85 -41.97 14.29
CA LEU A 379 -8.82 -42.33 13.32
C LEU A 379 -8.40 -41.11 12.51
N THR A 380 -7.13 -41.04 12.18
CA THR A 380 -6.58 -39.99 11.31
C THR A 380 -6.54 -40.50 9.88
N TYR A 381 -6.76 -39.61 8.92
CA TYR A 381 -6.54 -39.93 7.51
C TYR A 381 -5.73 -38.78 6.91
N ASN A 382 -4.56 -39.12 6.37
CA ASN A 382 -3.72 -38.16 5.68
C ASN A 382 -4.12 -38.16 4.20
N SER A 383 -4.54 -37.01 3.68
CA SER A 383 -4.90 -36.93 2.26
C SER A 383 -3.64 -36.93 1.38
N ASN A 384 -2.57 -36.20 1.68
CA ASN A 384 -1.59 -35.86 0.63
C ASN A 384 -0.12 -36.23 0.88
N SER A 385 0.26 -36.87 1.99
CA SER A 385 1.66 -37.33 2.16
C SER A 385 1.76 -38.75 2.70
N SER A 386 2.46 -39.60 1.95
CA SER A 386 2.51 -41.04 2.15
C SER A 386 3.41 -41.51 3.31
N ASN A 387 3.87 -40.66 4.24
CA ASN A 387 4.68 -41.14 5.39
C ASN A 387 4.64 -40.34 6.70
N ASN A 388 3.93 -39.20 6.80
CA ASN A 388 3.98 -38.39 8.03
C ASN A 388 3.06 -38.98 9.11
N ARG A 389 3.64 -39.51 10.20
CA ARG A 389 2.94 -40.13 11.33
C ARG A 389 3.01 -39.21 12.56
N TRP A 390 1.85 -38.81 13.10
CA TRP A 390 1.74 -37.70 14.05
C TRP A 390 1.44 -38.19 15.48
N TRP A 391 1.95 -37.48 16.49
CA TRP A 391 1.54 -37.63 17.90
C TRP A 391 0.34 -36.73 18.21
N ILE A 392 -0.89 -37.25 18.18
CA ILE A 392 -2.10 -36.42 18.25
C ILE A 392 -2.81 -36.56 19.61
N PRO A 393 -2.88 -35.49 20.42
CA PRO A 393 -3.64 -35.47 21.65
C PRO A 393 -5.12 -35.20 21.39
N ILE A 394 -5.99 -36.08 21.88
CA ILE A 394 -7.44 -36.05 21.64
C ILE A 394 -8.17 -35.97 22.95
N ARG A 395 -8.97 -34.91 23.11
CA ARG A 395 -9.88 -34.72 24.24
C ARG A 395 -11.30 -34.94 23.79
N ILE A 396 -12.04 -35.79 24.49
CA ILE A 396 -13.41 -36.16 24.15
C ILE A 396 -14.37 -35.64 25.22
N MET A 397 -15.34 -34.83 24.82
CA MET A 397 -16.47 -34.36 25.64
C MET A 397 -17.78 -35.00 25.20
N ARG A 398 -18.71 -35.17 26.13
CA ARG A 398 -20.10 -35.54 25.85
C ARG A 398 -21.02 -34.48 26.43
N ASN A 399 -22.12 -34.21 25.74
CA ASN A 399 -23.17 -33.30 26.22
C ASN A 399 -23.80 -33.71 27.56
N THR A 400 -23.83 -35.01 27.89
CA THR A 400 -24.38 -35.56 29.14
C THR A 400 -23.41 -35.53 30.32
N THR A 401 -22.10 -35.41 30.05
CA THR A 401 -21.02 -35.50 31.06
C THR A 401 -19.93 -34.48 30.77
N LEU A 402 -20.31 -33.20 30.74
CA LEU A 402 -19.41 -32.07 30.43
C LEU A 402 -18.18 -32.00 31.35
N SER A 403 -18.29 -32.50 32.59
CA SER A 403 -17.21 -32.52 33.58
C SER A 403 -16.19 -33.65 33.43
N LYS A 404 -16.51 -34.73 32.66
CA LYS A 404 -15.63 -35.89 32.47
C LYS A 404 -15.01 -35.87 31.07
N VAL A 405 -13.88 -35.18 30.92
CA VAL A 405 -13.11 -35.15 29.67
C VAL A 405 -12.22 -36.39 29.57
N ILE A 406 -12.39 -37.18 28.51
CA ILE A 406 -11.53 -38.35 28.24
C ILE A 406 -10.33 -37.88 27.43
N LYS A 407 -9.11 -38.12 27.92
CA LYS A 407 -7.84 -37.83 27.22
C LYS A 407 -7.31 -39.09 26.54
N VAL A 408 -6.99 -38.99 25.25
CA VAL A 408 -6.47 -40.08 24.42
C VAL A 408 -5.32 -39.58 23.55
N TRP A 409 -4.35 -40.46 23.29
CA TRP A 409 -3.28 -40.23 22.34
C TRP A 409 -3.38 -41.18 21.16
N LEU A 410 -3.16 -40.64 19.96
CA LEU A 410 -2.77 -41.41 18.79
C LEU A 410 -1.25 -41.28 18.64
N THR A 411 -0.56 -42.40 18.49
CA THR A 411 0.89 -42.43 18.32
C THR A 411 1.24 -42.63 16.85
N PRO A 412 2.48 -42.31 16.43
CA PRO A 412 2.94 -42.61 15.08
C PRO A 412 2.71 -44.08 14.68
N GLN A 413 2.86 -45.03 15.62
CA GLN A 413 2.61 -46.45 15.36
C GLN A 413 1.11 -46.81 15.33
N VAL A 414 0.27 -46.11 16.12
CA VAL A 414 -1.16 -46.42 16.29
C VAL A 414 -2.00 -45.17 16.07
N GLN A 415 -2.47 -45.00 14.83
CA GLN A 415 -3.26 -43.86 14.36
C GLN A 415 -4.78 -44.02 14.51
N TYR A 416 -5.23 -44.99 15.32
CA TYR A 416 -6.64 -45.21 15.63
C TYR A 416 -6.86 -45.71 17.06
N LYS A 417 -8.02 -45.42 17.66
CA LYS A 417 -8.42 -45.98 18.96
C LYS A 417 -9.92 -46.25 19.04
N TYR A 418 -10.29 -47.38 19.65
CA TYR A 418 -11.68 -47.79 19.85
C TYR A 418 -12.17 -47.55 21.28
N PHE A 419 -13.45 -47.19 21.41
CA PHE A 419 -14.13 -46.91 22.68
C PHE A 419 -15.40 -47.73 22.83
N LYS A 420 -15.60 -48.32 24.01
CA LYS A 420 -16.84 -48.98 24.45
C LYS A 420 -17.62 -48.06 25.40
N GLY A 421 -18.95 -48.15 25.42
CA GLY A 421 -19.79 -47.48 26.42
C GLY A 421 -20.09 -45.99 26.19
N ILE A 422 -20.09 -45.52 24.94
CA ILE A 422 -20.61 -44.18 24.59
C ILE A 422 -22.07 -44.34 24.14
N PRO A 423 -23.05 -43.75 24.87
CA PRO A 423 -24.46 -43.84 24.51
C PRO A 423 -24.71 -43.37 23.07
N ASN A 424 -25.54 -44.11 22.36
CA ASN A 424 -25.84 -43.82 20.97
C ASN A 424 -26.53 -42.48 20.75
N ASN A 425 -27.02 -41.77 21.77
CA ASN A 425 -27.72 -40.48 21.62
C ASN A 425 -26.87 -39.26 21.97
N ASP A 426 -25.66 -39.44 22.50
CA ASP A 426 -24.82 -38.33 22.94
C ASP A 426 -24.24 -37.56 21.75
N ALA A 427 -24.09 -36.25 21.94
CA ALA A 427 -23.30 -35.39 21.07
C ALA A 427 -21.85 -35.42 21.58
N VAL A 428 -20.95 -35.95 20.75
CA VAL A 428 -19.53 -36.07 21.08
C VAL A 428 -18.76 -34.93 20.44
N MET A 429 -17.97 -34.19 21.22
CA MET A 429 -17.11 -33.11 20.74
C MET A 429 -15.66 -33.46 21.03
N LEU A 430 -14.79 -33.25 20.04
CA LEU A 430 -13.35 -33.44 20.13
C LEU A 430 -12.64 -32.07 20.17
N ASP A 431 -11.39 -32.06 20.62
CA ASP A 431 -10.51 -30.88 20.70
C ASP A 431 -11.10 -29.71 21.51
N ILE A 432 -11.52 -30.03 22.74
CA ILE A 432 -12.03 -29.07 23.70
C ILE A 432 -10.93 -28.07 24.09
N GLN A 433 -11.31 -26.80 24.14
CA GLN A 433 -10.53 -25.59 24.34
C GLN A 433 -9.67 -25.20 23.14
N HIS A 434 -9.88 -25.82 21.97
CA HIS A 434 -9.16 -25.49 20.73
C HIS A 434 -7.64 -25.65 20.93
N ALA A 435 -7.25 -26.71 21.64
CA ALA A 435 -5.91 -26.84 22.19
C ALA A 435 -4.91 -27.36 21.15
N ALA A 436 -5.37 -28.08 20.13
CA ALA A 436 -4.48 -28.79 19.22
C ALA A 436 -4.53 -28.29 17.76
N TYR A 437 -3.42 -28.46 17.04
CA TYR A 437 -3.26 -28.03 15.66
C TYR A 437 -3.77 -29.09 14.68
N TYR A 438 -5.07 -29.42 14.73
CA TYR A 438 -5.71 -30.33 13.79
C TYR A 438 -7.17 -29.95 13.55
N ARG A 439 -7.78 -30.48 12.48
CA ARG A 439 -9.23 -30.33 12.23
C ARG A 439 -9.99 -31.60 12.55
N VAL A 440 -11.23 -31.46 13.02
CA VAL A 440 -12.08 -32.60 13.36
C VAL A 440 -13.25 -32.73 12.38
N ASN A 441 -13.28 -33.84 11.64
CA ASN A 441 -14.40 -34.17 10.78
C ASN A 441 -15.29 -35.26 11.40
N TYR A 442 -16.50 -34.88 11.81
CA TYR A 442 -17.48 -35.80 12.37
C TYR A 442 -18.37 -36.43 11.28
N LYS A 443 -18.86 -37.66 11.51
CA LYS A 443 -19.95 -38.21 10.69
C LYS A 443 -21.21 -37.34 10.82
N SER A 444 -22.00 -37.27 9.73
CA SER A 444 -23.20 -36.42 9.62
C SER A 444 -24.20 -36.58 10.78
N LYS A 445 -24.34 -37.79 11.35
CA LYS A 445 -25.20 -38.04 12.52
C LYS A 445 -24.74 -37.25 13.76
N ASN A 446 -23.43 -37.22 14.03
CA ASN A 446 -22.88 -36.51 15.19
C ASN A 446 -22.90 -35.00 14.99
N TRP A 447 -22.58 -34.49 13.79
CA TRP A 447 -22.74 -33.07 13.46
C TRP A 447 -24.16 -32.56 13.71
N ARG A 448 -25.18 -33.35 13.33
CA ARG A 448 -26.59 -33.00 13.61
C ARG A 448 -26.86 -32.91 15.11
N ARG A 449 -26.34 -33.83 15.92
CA ARG A 449 -26.52 -33.82 17.38
C ARG A 449 -25.87 -32.61 18.03
N ILE A 450 -24.65 -32.26 17.60
CA ILE A 450 -23.97 -31.04 18.02
C ILE A 450 -24.86 -29.82 17.69
N GLY A 451 -25.37 -29.73 16.46
CA GLY A 451 -26.27 -28.64 16.07
C GLY A 451 -27.56 -28.57 16.91
N TYR A 452 -28.17 -29.72 17.24
CA TYR A 452 -29.34 -29.75 18.13
C TYR A 452 -29.02 -29.28 19.55
N TYR A 453 -27.88 -29.70 20.10
CA TYR A 453 -27.42 -29.31 21.43
C TYR A 453 -27.10 -27.81 21.52
N LEU A 454 -26.40 -27.26 20.52
CA LEU A 454 -26.12 -25.82 20.47
C LEU A 454 -27.42 -25.02 20.40
N LYS A 455 -28.38 -25.45 19.58
CA LYS A 455 -29.69 -24.78 19.45
C LYS A 455 -30.50 -24.82 20.74
N SER A 456 -30.45 -25.90 21.53
CA SER A 456 -31.21 -26.04 22.78
C SER A 456 -30.63 -25.24 23.97
N GLY A 457 -29.81 -24.22 23.71
CA GLY A 457 -29.13 -23.43 24.74
C GLY A 457 -27.84 -24.05 25.27
N GLY A 458 -27.44 -25.23 24.79
CA GLY A 458 -26.24 -25.94 25.25
C GLY A 458 -24.93 -25.21 24.96
N TYR A 459 -24.93 -24.25 24.01
CA TYR A 459 -23.77 -23.40 23.72
C TYR A 459 -23.29 -22.57 24.92
N LYS A 460 -24.19 -22.25 25.87
CA LYS A 460 -23.83 -21.56 27.14
C LYS A 460 -23.11 -22.47 28.13
N ASN A 461 -23.26 -23.79 27.99
CA ASN A 461 -22.70 -24.79 28.90
C ASN A 461 -21.31 -25.28 28.44
N ILE A 462 -20.83 -24.81 27.28
CA ILE A 462 -19.50 -25.10 26.75
C ILE A 462 -18.76 -23.78 26.50
N SER A 463 -17.42 -23.79 26.52
CA SER A 463 -16.66 -22.55 26.33
C SER A 463 -16.87 -21.98 24.92
N VAL A 464 -16.86 -20.65 24.81
CA VAL A 464 -16.95 -19.94 23.52
C VAL A 464 -15.90 -20.43 22.52
N ILE A 465 -14.71 -20.77 23.01
CA ILE A 465 -13.61 -21.30 22.20
C ILE A 465 -13.96 -22.66 21.56
N ASN A 466 -14.75 -23.51 22.22
CA ASN A 466 -15.22 -24.77 21.63
C ASN A 466 -16.22 -24.52 20.51
N CYS A 467 -17.13 -23.56 20.72
CA CYS A 467 -18.09 -23.14 19.71
C CYS A 467 -17.37 -22.61 18.46
N VAL A 468 -16.34 -21.78 18.66
CA VAL A 468 -15.47 -21.28 17.58
C VAL A 468 -14.84 -22.41 16.80
N LYS A 469 -14.23 -23.40 17.47
CA LYS A 469 -13.61 -24.55 16.81
C LYS A 469 -14.60 -25.33 15.96
N LEU A 470 -15.78 -25.63 16.52
CA LEU A 470 -16.83 -26.35 15.79
C LEU A 470 -17.31 -25.61 14.54
N ILE A 471 -17.47 -24.28 14.63
CA ILE A 471 -17.89 -23.47 13.50
C ILE A 471 -16.75 -23.30 12.48
N ASP A 472 -15.51 -23.10 12.91
CA ASP A 472 -14.36 -22.99 12.00
C ASP A 472 -14.12 -24.27 11.20
N ASP A 473 -14.14 -25.44 11.86
CA ASP A 473 -14.04 -26.72 11.16
C ASP A 473 -15.22 -26.93 10.20
N ALA A 474 -16.43 -26.53 10.61
CA ALA A 474 -17.60 -26.60 9.73
C ALA A 474 -17.49 -25.66 8.52
N CYS A 475 -16.97 -24.44 8.70
CA CYS A 475 -16.68 -23.51 7.61
C CYS A 475 -15.65 -24.13 6.64
N HIS A 476 -14.54 -24.63 7.16
CA HIS A 476 -13.51 -25.27 6.33
C HIS A 476 -14.06 -26.44 5.53
N PHE A 477 -14.72 -27.41 6.19
CA PHE A 477 -15.28 -28.57 5.48
C PHE A 477 -16.45 -28.23 4.56
N LEU A 478 -17.15 -27.12 4.80
CA LEU A 478 -18.13 -26.58 3.84
C LEU A 478 -17.41 -26.07 2.58
N MET A 479 -16.36 -25.26 2.74
CA MET A 479 -15.58 -24.70 1.64
C MET A 479 -14.85 -25.78 0.83
N THR A 480 -14.41 -26.87 1.46
CA THR A 480 -13.80 -28.01 0.75
C THR A 480 -14.81 -29.06 0.28
N HIS A 481 -16.11 -28.77 0.29
CA HIS A 481 -17.22 -29.68 -0.10
C HIS A 481 -17.31 -31.01 0.67
N GLN A 482 -16.71 -31.11 1.86
CA GLN A 482 -16.76 -32.30 2.73
C GLN A 482 -17.92 -32.29 3.73
N LEU A 483 -18.57 -31.14 3.94
CA LEU A 483 -19.72 -30.97 4.82
C LEU A 483 -20.96 -30.52 4.03
N ASN A 484 -22.09 -31.20 4.24
CA ASN A 484 -23.36 -30.81 3.62
C ASN A 484 -23.86 -29.46 4.16
N VAL A 485 -24.22 -28.54 3.26
CA VAL A 485 -24.75 -27.21 3.57
C VAL A 485 -25.90 -27.23 4.59
N SER A 486 -26.79 -28.23 4.53
CA SER A 486 -27.91 -28.36 5.49
C SER A 486 -27.45 -28.62 6.92
N ILE A 487 -26.29 -29.25 7.11
CA ILE A 487 -25.69 -29.53 8.41
C ILE A 487 -25.02 -28.27 8.95
N PHE A 488 -24.29 -27.55 8.09
CA PHE A 488 -23.69 -26.26 8.43
C PHE A 488 -24.72 -25.28 9.01
N TRP A 489 -25.86 -25.11 8.33
CA TRP A 489 -26.96 -24.26 8.83
C TRP A 489 -27.60 -24.74 10.14
N LYS A 490 -27.50 -26.03 10.47
CA LYS A 490 -27.95 -26.53 11.78
C LYS A 490 -26.96 -26.16 12.88
N LEU A 491 -25.67 -26.03 12.56
CA LEU A 491 -24.63 -25.64 13.50
C LEU A 491 -24.64 -24.14 13.78
N THR A 492 -24.85 -23.30 12.76
CA THR A 492 -24.85 -21.83 12.91
C THR A 492 -26.11 -21.25 13.55
N ARG A 493 -27.14 -22.08 13.78
CA ARG A 493 -28.46 -21.67 14.27
C ARG A 493 -28.49 -21.05 15.67
N TYR A 494 -27.45 -21.24 16.48
CA TYR A 494 -27.37 -20.62 17.81
C TYR A 494 -26.74 -19.22 17.77
N LEU A 495 -25.98 -18.88 16.71
CA LEU A 495 -25.27 -17.60 16.59
C LEU A 495 -26.16 -16.36 16.75
N PRO A 496 -27.42 -16.32 16.25
CA PRO A 496 -28.31 -15.19 16.50
C PRO A 496 -28.53 -14.84 17.98
N TYR A 497 -28.31 -15.79 18.87
CA TYR A 497 -28.46 -15.62 20.32
C TYR A 497 -27.14 -15.37 21.04
N GLU A 498 -26.02 -15.33 20.32
CA GLU A 498 -24.67 -15.17 20.84
C GLU A 498 -24.22 -13.71 20.69
N THR A 499 -23.80 -13.11 21.81
CA THR A 499 -23.33 -11.72 21.87
C THR A 499 -21.82 -11.63 22.04
N ASN A 500 -21.13 -12.77 22.22
CA ASN A 500 -19.68 -12.80 22.28
C ASN A 500 -19.06 -12.68 20.88
N PHE A 501 -18.28 -11.63 20.64
CA PHE A 501 -17.58 -11.37 19.37
C PHE A 501 -16.77 -12.58 18.88
N VAL A 502 -16.09 -13.26 19.80
CA VAL A 502 -15.16 -14.36 19.48
C VAL A 502 -15.89 -15.52 18.81
N ALA A 503 -17.15 -15.79 19.19
CA ALA A 503 -17.97 -16.84 18.59
C ALA A 503 -18.31 -16.58 17.11
N TRP A 504 -18.40 -15.32 16.72
CA TRP A 504 -18.75 -14.88 15.37
C TRP A 504 -17.54 -14.82 14.44
N TYR A 505 -16.33 -14.77 15.00
CA TYR A 505 -15.08 -14.60 14.27
C TYR A 505 -14.90 -15.56 13.07
N PRO A 506 -15.16 -16.88 13.17
CA PRO A 506 -15.01 -17.79 12.03
C PRO A 506 -15.99 -17.50 10.88
N ILE A 507 -17.21 -17.05 11.20
CA ILE A 507 -18.19 -16.68 10.18
C ILE A 507 -17.79 -15.36 9.54
N ILE A 508 -17.35 -14.36 10.31
CA ILE A 508 -16.84 -13.10 9.77
C ILE A 508 -15.67 -13.36 8.82
N LYS A 509 -14.70 -14.20 9.21
CA LYS A 509 -13.56 -14.54 8.35
C LYS A 509 -13.96 -15.36 7.13
N MET A 510 -14.91 -16.27 7.25
CA MET A 510 -15.48 -16.95 6.10
C MET A 510 -16.12 -15.94 5.13
N LEU A 511 -16.93 -15.01 5.63
CA LEU A 511 -17.59 -13.96 4.83
C LEU A 511 -16.57 -13.05 4.15
N GLU A 512 -15.48 -12.68 4.82
CA GLU A 512 -14.37 -11.94 4.22
C GLU A 512 -13.69 -12.73 3.09
N ARG A 513 -13.49 -14.05 3.26
CA ARG A 513 -12.88 -14.89 2.21
C ARG A 513 -13.78 -15.09 0.99
N ILE A 514 -15.10 -15.08 1.19
CA ILE A 514 -16.08 -15.19 0.11
C ILE A 514 -16.66 -13.84 -0.28
N SER A 515 -16.12 -12.71 0.21
CA SER A 515 -16.68 -11.38 -0.03
C SER A 515 -16.71 -11.04 -1.50
N ASP A 516 -15.66 -11.47 -2.20
CA ASP A 516 -15.55 -11.29 -3.63
C ASP A 516 -16.64 -12.13 -4.29
N MET A 517 -16.79 -13.42 -3.96
CA MET A 517 -17.88 -14.27 -4.47
C MET A 517 -19.30 -13.77 -4.15
N ILE A 518 -19.51 -13.12 -2.99
CA ILE A 518 -20.81 -12.54 -2.58
C ILE A 518 -21.27 -11.46 -3.56
N LEU A 519 -20.31 -10.73 -4.12
CA LEU A 519 -20.58 -9.70 -5.12
C LEU A 519 -21.04 -10.37 -6.44
N TYR A 520 -20.34 -11.42 -6.93
CA TYR A 520 -20.59 -12.05 -8.25
C TYR A 520 -21.78 -13.03 -8.35
N SER A 521 -22.38 -13.47 -7.24
CA SER A 521 -23.31 -14.62 -7.24
C SER A 521 -24.81 -14.27 -7.10
N GLN A 522 -25.22 -13.05 -7.43
CA GLN A 522 -26.60 -12.55 -7.24
C GLN A 522 -27.69 -13.36 -7.97
N LYS A 523 -27.34 -14.19 -8.96
CA LYS A 523 -28.28 -15.03 -9.71
C LYS A 523 -28.19 -16.52 -9.37
N ASP A 524 -27.17 -16.96 -8.64
CA ASP A 524 -27.04 -18.37 -8.23
C ASP A 524 -28.11 -18.73 -7.22
N THR A 525 -28.98 -19.68 -7.58
CA THR A 525 -30.07 -20.14 -6.71
C THR A 525 -29.60 -20.71 -5.36
N ASN A 526 -28.40 -21.29 -5.30
CA ASN A 526 -27.78 -21.78 -4.07
C ASN A 526 -27.21 -20.62 -3.25
N PHE A 527 -26.61 -19.63 -3.90
CA PHE A 527 -26.16 -18.42 -3.22
C PHE A 527 -27.34 -17.57 -2.72
N MET A 528 -28.42 -17.43 -3.47
CA MET A 528 -29.62 -16.72 -3.03
C MET A 528 -30.24 -17.37 -1.79
N LYS A 529 -30.28 -18.71 -1.75
CA LYS A 529 -30.66 -19.46 -0.53
C LYS A 529 -29.69 -19.23 0.63
N PHE A 530 -28.41 -19.01 0.35
CA PHE A 530 -27.40 -18.67 1.35
C PHE A 530 -27.58 -17.21 1.85
N LYS A 531 -27.70 -16.23 0.95
CA LYS A 531 -27.96 -14.80 1.22
C LYS A 531 -29.21 -14.63 2.06
N GLU A 532 -30.32 -15.29 1.71
CA GLU A 532 -31.55 -15.21 2.50
C GLU A 532 -31.39 -15.80 3.91
N LYS A 533 -30.66 -16.91 4.06
CA LYS A 533 -30.37 -17.45 5.39
C LYS A 533 -29.43 -16.56 6.20
N MET A 534 -28.45 -15.91 5.56
CA MET A 534 -27.57 -14.93 6.21
C MET A 534 -28.34 -13.68 6.64
N LYS A 535 -29.21 -13.13 5.78
CA LYS A 535 -30.11 -12.02 6.13
C LYS A 535 -30.93 -12.34 7.38
N GLN A 536 -31.56 -13.51 7.43
CA GLN A 536 -32.35 -13.95 8.60
C GLN A 536 -31.48 -14.01 9.87
N LEU A 537 -30.28 -14.57 9.76
CA LEU A 537 -29.37 -14.72 10.88
C LEU A 537 -28.87 -13.35 11.39
N LEU A 538 -28.51 -12.44 10.49
CA LEU A 538 -28.04 -11.08 10.83
C LEU A 538 -29.16 -10.20 11.38
N GLU A 539 -30.36 -10.25 10.80
CA GLU A 539 -31.53 -9.49 11.26
C GLU A 539 -31.89 -9.82 12.73
N ILE A 540 -31.92 -11.11 13.09
CA ILE A 540 -32.19 -11.53 14.47
C ILE A 540 -31.08 -11.04 15.42
N SER A 541 -29.82 -11.10 14.97
CA SER A 541 -28.66 -10.66 15.76
C SER A 541 -28.69 -9.15 16.00
N MET A 542 -29.01 -8.37 14.97
CA MET A 542 -29.08 -6.90 15.04
C MET A 542 -30.25 -6.42 15.90
N LYS A 543 -31.39 -7.12 15.93
CA LYS A 543 -32.48 -6.84 16.88
C LYS A 543 -32.05 -6.98 18.34
N LYS A 544 -31.14 -7.93 18.62
CA LYS A 544 -30.63 -8.16 19.97
C LYS A 544 -29.58 -7.14 20.40
N ILE A 545 -28.62 -6.83 19.53
CA ILE A 545 -27.46 -5.97 19.85
C ILE A 545 -27.77 -4.46 19.66
N ARG A 546 -28.76 -4.13 18.81
CA ARG A 546 -29.16 -2.76 18.41
C ARG A 546 -28.08 -2.03 17.59
N TYR A 547 -28.50 -1.05 16.78
CA TYR A 547 -27.61 -0.26 15.88
C TYR A 547 -26.93 0.94 16.58
N ASN A 548 -27.50 1.40 17.70
CA ASN A 548 -26.95 2.51 18.47
C ASN A 548 -26.06 1.98 19.58
N GLU A 549 -24.94 2.66 19.80
CA GLU A 549 -24.02 2.34 20.87
C GLU A 549 -24.53 2.89 22.19
N ILE A 550 -24.30 2.13 23.27
CA ILE A 550 -24.53 2.60 24.64
C ILE A 550 -23.15 2.74 25.29
N SER A 551 -22.88 3.90 25.90
CA SER A 551 -21.54 4.24 26.42
C SER A 551 -20.99 3.23 27.44
N THR A 552 -21.87 2.54 28.17
CA THR A 552 -21.55 1.56 29.22
C THR A 552 -21.29 0.13 28.72
N GLU A 553 -21.39 -0.13 27.41
CA GLU A 553 -21.20 -1.48 26.85
C GLU A 553 -19.73 -1.90 26.71
N ASP A 554 -19.49 -3.21 26.81
CA ASP A 554 -18.19 -3.84 26.61
C ASP A 554 -17.64 -3.65 25.18
N ASP A 555 -16.33 -3.52 25.08
CA ASP A 555 -15.62 -3.19 23.85
C ASP A 555 -15.79 -4.29 22.77
N PHE A 556 -15.88 -5.57 23.16
CA PHE A 556 -16.14 -6.65 22.21
C PHE A 556 -17.57 -6.61 21.65
N LEU A 557 -18.54 -6.17 22.44
CA LEU A 557 -19.92 -6.03 21.96
C LEU A 557 -20.04 -4.90 20.93
N LYS A 558 -19.34 -3.78 21.15
CA LYS A 558 -19.23 -2.68 20.17
C LYS A 558 -18.60 -3.14 18.86
N ASN A 559 -17.52 -3.93 18.93
CA ASN A 559 -16.88 -4.51 17.75
C ASN A 559 -17.80 -5.49 17.01
N LEU A 560 -18.49 -6.37 17.73
CA LEU A 560 -19.46 -7.29 17.14
C LEU A 560 -20.57 -6.53 16.42
N ARG A 561 -21.13 -5.49 17.05
CA ARG A 561 -22.16 -4.63 16.43
C ARG A 561 -21.69 -4.08 15.09
N ARG A 562 -20.47 -3.54 15.04
CA ARG A 562 -19.90 -2.94 13.83
C ARG A 562 -19.73 -3.97 12.71
N GLU A 563 -19.17 -5.14 13.02
CA GLU A 563 -19.00 -6.22 12.01
C GLU A 563 -20.35 -6.75 11.51
N LEU A 564 -21.30 -6.99 12.43
CA LEU A 564 -22.63 -7.46 12.04
C LEU A 564 -23.40 -6.40 11.25
N ALA A 565 -23.29 -5.10 11.61
CA ALA A 565 -23.86 -4.02 10.83
C ALA A 565 -23.23 -3.94 9.43
N ARG A 566 -21.90 -4.03 9.32
CA ARG A 566 -21.19 -4.07 8.02
C ARG A 566 -21.76 -5.17 7.14
N TRP A 567 -21.80 -6.40 7.65
CA TRP A 567 -22.30 -7.55 6.89
C TRP A 567 -23.81 -7.49 6.64
N ALA A 568 -24.61 -7.00 7.59
CA ALA A 568 -26.05 -6.83 7.42
C ALA A 568 -26.34 -5.85 6.28
N CYS A 569 -25.59 -4.76 6.18
CA CYS A 569 -25.72 -3.80 5.09
C CYS A 569 -25.21 -4.36 3.76
N ILE A 570 -24.09 -5.09 3.72
CA ILE A 570 -23.62 -5.82 2.51
C ILE A 570 -24.68 -6.80 2.00
N PHE A 571 -25.35 -7.50 2.91
CA PHE A 571 -26.43 -8.43 2.56
C PHE A 571 -27.80 -7.76 2.36
N GLU A 572 -27.90 -6.43 2.38
CA GLU A 572 -29.16 -5.66 2.18
C GLU A 572 -30.26 -6.01 3.20
N VAL A 573 -29.89 -6.13 4.47
CA VAL A 573 -30.86 -6.30 5.57
C VAL A 573 -31.64 -4.98 5.76
N PRO A 574 -32.99 -4.97 5.69
CA PRO A 574 -33.78 -3.74 5.68
C PRO A 574 -33.51 -2.80 6.87
N SER A 575 -33.43 -3.37 8.08
CA SER A 575 -33.15 -2.61 9.30
C SER A 575 -31.78 -1.91 9.29
N CYS A 576 -30.79 -2.47 8.57
CA CYS A 576 -29.46 -1.87 8.42
C CYS A 576 -29.50 -0.70 7.46
N MET A 577 -30.19 -0.87 6.32
CA MET A 577 -30.33 0.16 5.30
C MET A 577 -31.04 1.41 5.84
N GLU A 578 -32.08 1.21 6.66
CA GLU A 578 -32.78 2.31 7.35
C GLU A 578 -31.87 3.02 8.36
N ALA A 579 -31.19 2.27 9.23
CA ALA A 579 -30.28 2.85 10.23
C ALA A 579 -29.10 3.60 9.59
N ALA A 580 -28.54 3.06 8.51
CA ALA A 580 -27.47 3.69 7.74
C ALA A 580 -27.94 4.99 7.08
N LYS A 581 -29.15 4.98 6.50
CA LYS A 581 -29.77 6.18 5.91
C LYS A 581 -30.00 7.27 6.96
N MET A 582 -30.56 6.93 8.13
CA MET A 582 -30.79 7.90 9.21
C MET A 582 -29.49 8.54 9.69
N LYS A 583 -28.43 7.74 9.94
CA LYS A 583 -27.12 8.26 10.35
C LYS A 583 -26.46 9.12 9.26
N LEU A 584 -26.66 8.77 8.00
CA LEU A 584 -26.18 9.56 6.87
C LEU A 584 -26.93 10.90 6.81
N GLU A 585 -28.24 10.91 6.95
CA GLU A 585 -29.07 12.13 6.99
C GLU A 585 -28.65 13.06 8.14
N GLU A 586 -28.39 12.50 9.33
CA GLU A 586 -27.86 13.21 10.50
C GLU A 586 -26.47 13.82 10.22
N SER A 587 -25.60 13.12 9.50
CA SER A 587 -24.27 13.64 9.11
C SER A 587 -24.30 14.72 8.03
N ILE A 588 -25.35 14.72 7.18
CA ILE A 588 -25.53 15.67 6.07
C ILE A 588 -26.08 17.02 6.57
N GLU A 589 -26.75 17.07 7.72
CA GLU A 589 -27.23 18.34 8.31
C GLU A 589 -26.11 19.25 8.85
N TYR A 590 -24.89 18.73 9.02
CA TYR A 590 -23.73 19.48 9.53
C TYR A 590 -22.59 19.62 8.50
N PRO A 591 -22.85 20.16 7.28
CA PRO A 591 -21.97 21.22 6.76
C PRO A 591 -22.67 22.15 5.72
N LYS A 592 -23.67 22.96 6.14
CA LYS A 592 -24.35 23.92 5.23
C LYS A 592 -24.06 25.41 5.47
N GLN A 593 -22.99 25.75 6.17
CA GLN A 593 -22.55 27.15 6.24
C GLN A 593 -21.09 27.28 5.80
N HIS A 594 -20.94 27.81 4.58
CA HIS A 594 -19.85 28.63 4.05
C HIS A 594 -19.39 28.21 2.65
N LYS A 595 -20.19 28.56 1.65
CA LYS A 595 -19.72 28.80 0.27
C LYS A 595 -20.24 30.15 -0.21
N LYS A 596 -19.32 31.09 -0.41
CA LYS A 596 -19.29 32.23 -1.35
C LYS A 596 -18.60 33.44 -0.71
N THR A 597 -17.34 33.65 -1.07
CA THR A 597 -16.83 35.00 -1.36
C THR A 597 -15.49 34.88 -2.10
N LEU A 598 -15.39 35.69 -3.16
CA LEU A 598 -14.29 35.92 -4.11
C LEU A 598 -14.18 34.91 -5.27
N LYS A 599 -14.45 35.44 -6.48
CA LYS A 599 -14.03 34.88 -7.77
C LYS A 599 -12.65 35.44 -8.09
N PRO A 600 -11.75 34.68 -8.73
CA PRO A 600 -10.42 35.14 -9.06
C PRO A 600 -10.38 35.59 -10.53
N THR A 601 -11.28 36.52 -10.88
CA THR A 601 -11.29 37.19 -12.21
C THR A 601 -10.55 38.53 -12.19
N ASP A 602 -9.96 38.89 -11.05
CA ASP A 602 -9.55 40.26 -10.73
C ASP A 602 -8.05 40.35 -10.42
N VAL A 603 -7.23 39.48 -11.02
CA VAL A 603 -5.80 39.40 -10.71
C VAL A 603 -5.01 38.89 -11.91
N GLN A 604 -4.14 39.72 -12.50
CA GLN A 604 -3.14 39.26 -13.46
C GLN A 604 -1.81 39.04 -12.72
N ILE A 605 -1.60 37.81 -12.26
CA ILE A 605 -0.43 37.45 -11.47
C ILE A 605 0.78 37.34 -12.39
N LEU A 606 1.85 38.02 -12.00
CA LEU A 606 3.21 37.67 -12.39
C LEU A 606 3.92 37.40 -11.09
N THR A 607 4.35 36.16 -10.89
CA THR A 607 5.06 35.77 -9.68
C THR A 607 6.55 35.86 -9.93
N MET A 608 7.23 36.84 -9.32
CA MET A 608 8.69 36.78 -9.17
C MET A 608 8.99 36.02 -7.90
N ALA A 609 9.58 34.84 -8.03
CA ALA A 609 10.14 34.09 -6.91
C ALA A 609 11.65 34.28 -6.95
N ASP A 610 12.16 35.19 -6.12
CA ASP A 610 13.60 35.33 -5.86
C ASP A 610 13.92 34.46 -4.66
N THR A 611 14.78 33.47 -4.87
CA THR A 611 14.93 32.38 -3.92
C THR A 611 16.37 32.24 -3.46
N GLU A 612 16.59 32.35 -2.15
CA GLU A 612 17.89 32.21 -1.50
C GLU A 612 17.87 31.01 -0.56
N ILE A 613 18.74 30.03 -0.82
CA ILE A 613 18.89 28.87 0.05
C ILE A 613 19.97 29.17 1.08
N PHE A 614 19.56 29.19 2.35
CA PHE A 614 20.43 29.35 3.50
C PHE A 614 20.56 27.99 4.18
N ASN A 615 21.70 27.32 3.96
CA ASN A 615 22.01 25.95 4.41
C ASN A 615 21.05 24.91 3.80
N ASP A 616 21.46 23.63 3.76
CA ASP A 616 20.77 22.51 3.08
C ASP A 616 19.34 22.19 3.60
N THR A 617 18.74 23.06 4.41
CA THR A 617 17.49 22.84 5.15
C THR A 617 16.48 23.98 5.05
N TYR A 618 16.81 25.18 4.55
CA TYR A 618 15.86 26.30 4.45
C TYR A 618 15.93 27.01 3.10
N PHE A 619 14.76 27.49 2.67
CA PHE A 619 14.56 28.25 1.44
C PHE A 619 13.85 29.56 1.78
N ASN A 620 14.50 30.69 1.51
CA ASN A 620 13.88 32.01 1.56
C ASN A 620 13.34 32.34 0.17
N GLY A 621 12.05 32.64 0.09
CA GLY A 621 11.36 33.06 -1.12
C GLY A 621 10.83 34.48 -0.97
N THR A 622 11.17 35.34 -1.91
CA THR A 622 10.55 36.65 -2.09
C THR A 622 9.57 36.53 -3.23
N THR A 623 8.28 36.72 -2.94
CA THR A 623 7.19 36.58 -3.91
C THR A 623 6.63 37.97 -4.23
N HIS A 624 6.72 38.39 -5.49
CA HIS A 624 6.02 39.57 -5.98
C HIS A 624 4.86 39.08 -6.85
N ILE A 625 3.63 39.48 -6.55
CA ILE A 625 2.41 39.07 -7.24
C ILE A 625 1.78 40.34 -7.81
N MET A 626 1.74 40.48 -9.13
CA MET A 626 0.92 41.52 -9.76
C MET A 626 -0.58 41.18 -9.61
N ILE A 627 -1.42 42.16 -9.29
CA ILE A 627 -2.85 41.99 -9.00
C ILE A 627 -3.62 43.10 -9.70
N ASN A 628 -4.75 42.79 -10.33
CA ASN A 628 -5.58 43.78 -11.04
C ASN A 628 -6.98 43.86 -10.43
N ILE A 629 -7.10 44.56 -9.31
CA ILE A 629 -8.33 44.66 -8.53
C ILE A 629 -9.43 45.29 -9.42
N LEU A 630 -10.55 44.61 -9.68
CA LEU A 630 -11.64 45.18 -10.50
C LEU A 630 -12.76 45.82 -9.67
N GLN A 631 -12.84 45.50 -8.37
CA GLN A 631 -13.82 46.08 -7.44
C GLN A 631 -13.13 46.55 -6.17
N ALA A 632 -13.66 47.61 -5.55
CA ALA A 632 -13.09 48.13 -4.31
C ALA A 632 -13.13 47.07 -3.19
N ILE A 633 -11.99 46.80 -2.55
CA ILE A 633 -11.84 45.77 -1.52
C ILE A 633 -11.27 46.36 -0.22
N LYS A 634 -11.54 45.68 0.90
CA LYS A 634 -10.89 45.94 2.19
C LYS A 634 -9.99 44.81 2.66
N SER A 635 -10.05 43.65 2.02
CA SER A 635 -9.22 42.51 2.37
C SER A 635 -8.85 41.64 1.18
N ILE A 636 -7.70 40.99 1.28
CA ILE A 636 -7.18 40.02 0.30
C ILE A 636 -7.05 38.67 1.00
N LYS A 637 -7.50 37.61 0.32
CA LYS A 637 -7.36 36.21 0.79
C LYS A 637 -6.53 35.42 -0.20
N LEU A 638 -5.54 34.69 0.30
CA LEU A 638 -4.67 33.84 -0.52
C LEU A 638 -4.34 32.52 0.21
N HIS A 639 -4.01 31.47 -0.52
CA HIS A 639 -3.62 30.18 0.07
C HIS A 639 -2.16 30.21 0.54
N ILE A 640 -1.92 29.69 1.73
CA ILE A 640 -0.58 29.46 2.26
C ILE A 640 -0.57 28.29 3.24
N GLN A 641 0.46 27.45 3.20
CA GLN A 641 0.63 26.31 4.08
C GLN A 641 2.10 26.13 4.42
N THR A 642 2.44 25.84 5.67
CA THR A 642 3.80 25.40 6.08
C THR A 642 4.95 26.39 5.79
N VAL A 643 4.64 27.67 5.56
CA VAL A 643 5.59 28.71 5.19
C VAL A 643 5.57 29.84 6.23
N ASN A 644 6.72 30.20 6.80
CA ASN A 644 6.83 31.30 7.77
C ASN A 644 6.83 32.64 7.01
N ILE A 645 5.85 33.51 7.32
CA ILE A 645 5.71 34.81 6.68
C ILE A 645 6.44 35.86 7.50
N LYS A 646 7.31 36.64 6.86
CA LYS A 646 7.85 37.85 7.48
C LYS A 646 6.80 38.95 7.41
N HIS A 647 5.95 39.09 8.43
CA HIS A 647 4.81 40.03 8.42
C HIS A 647 5.19 41.47 8.05
N SER A 648 6.36 41.95 8.50
CA SER A 648 6.89 43.28 8.16
C SER A 648 7.28 43.48 6.68
N SER A 649 7.30 42.41 5.89
CA SER A 649 7.62 42.45 4.46
C SER A 649 6.40 42.56 3.54
N ILE A 650 5.19 42.45 4.09
CA ILE A 650 3.96 42.44 3.29
C ILE A 650 3.65 43.88 2.84
N GLN A 651 3.73 44.14 1.54
CA GLN A 651 3.48 45.45 0.96
C GLN A 651 2.59 45.31 -0.27
N LEU A 652 1.51 46.09 -0.33
CA LEU A 652 0.71 46.26 -1.56
C LEU A 652 1.08 47.61 -2.19
N ILE A 653 1.67 47.56 -3.38
CA ILE A 653 2.25 48.74 -4.04
C ILE A 653 1.39 49.08 -5.26
N ASP A 654 0.90 50.32 -5.35
CA ASP A 654 0.14 50.79 -6.53
C ASP A 654 1.06 51.20 -7.71
N ILE A 655 0.47 51.56 -8.85
CA ILE A 655 1.21 52.06 -10.02
C ILE A 655 1.97 53.37 -9.78
N HIS A 656 1.59 54.15 -8.76
CA HIS A 656 2.23 55.40 -8.36
C HIS A 656 3.32 55.17 -7.29
N ARG A 657 3.59 53.91 -6.92
CA ARG A 657 4.51 53.46 -5.86
C ARG A 657 4.07 53.83 -4.44
N THR A 658 2.80 54.12 -4.23
CA THR A 658 2.19 54.24 -2.90
C THR A 658 2.15 52.86 -2.23
N ILE A 659 2.56 52.77 -0.97
CA ILE A 659 2.60 51.52 -0.21
C ILE A 659 1.39 51.45 0.71
N HIS A 660 0.51 50.49 0.47
CA HIS A 660 -0.58 50.12 1.37
C HIS A 660 -0.14 48.92 2.22
N SER A 661 -0.05 49.13 3.53
CA SER A 661 0.31 48.07 4.47
C SER A 661 -0.94 47.46 5.12
N PRO A 662 -1.03 46.13 5.28
CA PRO A 662 -2.15 45.52 5.98
C PRO A 662 -2.08 45.87 7.47
N ASN A 663 -3.22 46.25 8.04
CA ASN A 663 -3.35 46.53 9.46
C ASN A 663 -3.46 45.25 10.29
N LYS A 664 -4.12 44.22 9.73
CA LYS A 664 -4.26 42.93 10.37
C LYS A 664 -3.95 41.82 9.38
N THR A 665 -3.20 40.83 9.84
CA THR A 665 -2.91 39.61 9.08
C THR A 665 -3.37 38.42 9.91
N ILE A 666 -4.24 37.57 9.35
CA ILE A 666 -4.82 36.42 10.05
C ILE A 666 -4.54 35.19 9.22
N TYR A 667 -3.91 34.19 9.83
CA TYR A 667 -3.69 32.89 9.20
C TYR A 667 -4.69 31.87 9.76
N ASP A 668 -5.54 31.32 8.90
CA ASP A 668 -6.43 30.20 9.22
C ASP A 668 -5.70 28.89 8.90
N SER A 669 -5.13 28.26 9.93
CA SER A 669 -4.39 26.99 9.82
C SER A 669 -5.26 25.79 9.46
N THR A 670 -6.58 25.86 9.67
CA THR A 670 -7.50 24.77 9.31
C THR A 670 -7.82 24.78 7.82
N LYS A 671 -7.87 25.98 7.21
CA LYS A 671 -8.18 26.17 5.78
C LYS A 671 -6.95 26.45 4.92
N ASN A 672 -5.79 26.69 5.53
CA ASN A 672 -4.57 27.13 4.85
C ASN A 672 -4.77 28.43 4.05
N ILE A 673 -5.42 29.42 4.66
CA ILE A 673 -5.72 30.72 4.03
C ILE A 673 -5.11 31.86 4.87
N LEU A 674 -4.40 32.77 4.21
CA LEU A 674 -3.93 34.04 4.76
C LEU A 674 -4.92 35.16 4.39
N HIS A 675 -5.37 35.87 5.42
CA HIS A 675 -6.22 37.05 5.35
C HIS A 675 -5.37 38.31 5.56
N LEU A 676 -5.42 39.26 4.63
CA LEU A 676 -4.78 40.56 4.73
C LEU A 676 -5.88 41.64 4.79
N ASP A 677 -6.00 42.34 5.91
CA ASP A 677 -6.99 43.40 6.12
C ASP A 677 -6.36 44.79 6.03
N PHE A 678 -6.96 45.67 5.25
CA PHE A 678 -6.53 47.05 5.04
C PHE A 678 -7.49 48.02 5.75
N ILE A 679 -6.94 49.09 6.36
CA ILE A 679 -7.76 50.15 6.96
C ILE A 679 -8.46 50.96 5.87
N GLU A 680 -7.73 51.30 4.83
CA GLU A 680 -8.21 52.06 3.68
C GLU A 680 -8.87 51.13 2.67
N VAL A 681 -9.87 51.66 1.96
CA VAL A 681 -10.49 50.96 0.84
C VAL A 681 -9.51 50.95 -0.33
N ILE A 682 -9.11 49.78 -0.78
CA ILE A 682 -8.27 49.63 -1.98
C ILE A 682 -9.18 49.68 -3.20
N TYR A 683 -9.00 50.69 -4.05
CA TYR A 683 -9.83 50.93 -5.22
C TYR A 683 -9.37 50.09 -6.43
N PRO A 684 -10.24 49.90 -7.44
CA PRO A 684 -9.88 49.16 -8.65
C PRO A 684 -8.62 49.70 -9.35
N GLY A 685 -7.72 48.81 -9.74
CA GLY A 685 -6.43 49.17 -10.35
C GLY A 685 -5.39 48.04 -10.28
N LEU A 686 -4.23 48.30 -10.87
CA LEU A 686 -3.08 47.37 -10.86
C LEU A 686 -2.21 47.62 -9.62
N TYR A 687 -1.86 46.54 -8.91
CA TYR A 687 -1.04 46.57 -7.71
C TYR A 687 0.01 45.45 -7.76
N THR A 688 1.07 45.58 -6.97
CA THR A 688 2.05 44.53 -6.72
C THR A 688 2.05 44.17 -5.24
N LEU A 689 1.65 42.93 -4.92
CA LEU A 689 1.72 42.38 -3.57
C LEU A 689 3.08 41.69 -3.39
N LYS A 690 3.90 42.24 -2.49
CA LYS A 690 5.19 41.67 -2.10
C LYS A 690 5.04 40.92 -0.79
N ILE A 691 5.53 39.68 -0.73
CA ILE A 691 5.57 38.86 0.49
C ILE A 691 6.91 38.13 0.55
N CYS A 692 7.64 38.29 1.65
CA CYS A 692 8.82 37.47 1.95
C CYS A 692 8.44 36.30 2.85
N THR A 693 8.89 35.13 2.47
CA THR A 693 8.60 33.87 3.15
C THR A 693 9.84 33.03 3.36
N THR A 694 9.85 32.26 4.44
CA THR A 694 10.88 31.27 4.74
C THR A 694 10.23 29.91 4.91
N SER A 695 10.68 28.92 4.15
CA SER A 695 10.19 27.54 4.19
C SER A 695 11.32 26.58 4.54
N ARG A 696 10.98 25.52 5.27
CA ARG A 696 11.94 24.48 5.61
C ARG A 696 11.90 23.34 4.57
N ILE A 697 13.07 22.94 4.09
CA ILE A 697 13.27 21.74 3.28
C ILE A 697 13.40 20.56 4.26
N SER A 698 12.42 19.64 4.26
CA SER A 698 12.43 18.46 5.12
C SER A 698 13.09 17.26 4.41
N ASN A 699 13.96 16.54 5.14
CA ASN A 699 14.53 15.28 4.68
C ASN A 699 13.58 14.13 5.06
N TYR A 700 13.10 13.37 4.07
CA TYR A 700 12.43 12.06 4.19
C TYR A 700 11.32 11.92 5.25
N ASP A 701 10.05 12.02 4.83
CA ASP A 701 8.92 11.31 5.46
C ASP A 701 7.67 11.27 4.52
N SER A 702 6.81 10.30 4.78
CA SER A 702 5.57 9.96 4.06
C SER A 702 4.56 11.12 3.86
N GLU A 703 3.97 11.15 2.66
CA GLU A 703 2.69 11.79 2.26
C GLU A 703 2.49 13.31 2.36
N LYS A 704 3.33 14.09 3.06
CA LYS A 704 3.09 15.56 3.22
C LYS A 704 4.26 16.50 2.93
N ASN A 705 5.34 16.02 2.33
CA ASN A 705 6.56 16.83 2.15
C ASN A 705 6.60 17.64 0.85
N ILE A 706 7.04 18.89 0.98
CA ILE A 706 7.05 19.95 -0.05
C ILE A 706 8.19 19.74 -1.04
N PHE A 707 9.35 19.29 -0.56
CA PHE A 707 10.56 19.03 -1.33
C PHE A 707 11.11 17.64 -0.99
N ILE A 708 11.51 16.88 -2.00
CA ILE A 708 12.27 15.64 -1.86
C ILE A 708 13.74 16.02 -1.95
N ASN A 709 14.44 15.94 -0.82
CA ASN A 709 15.89 15.97 -0.81
C ASN A 709 16.42 14.55 -0.99
N THR A 710 16.96 14.25 -2.17
CA THR A 710 17.59 12.95 -2.47
C THR A 710 19.08 13.05 -2.27
N ASN A 711 19.58 12.24 -1.36
CA ASN A 711 20.90 12.33 -0.81
C ASN A 711 21.72 11.14 -1.36
N TYR A 712 22.77 11.38 -2.14
CA TYR A 712 23.54 10.29 -2.77
C TYR A 712 25.06 10.53 -2.75
N TRP A 713 25.82 9.44 -2.77
CA TRP A 713 27.28 9.48 -2.67
C TRP A 713 27.93 9.48 -4.06
N SER A 714 28.92 10.35 -4.24
CA SER A 714 29.99 10.28 -5.24
C SER A 714 31.18 9.48 -4.65
N ASN A 715 32.00 8.85 -5.48
CA ASN A 715 33.18 8.07 -5.03
C ASN A 715 34.20 8.91 -4.22
N ASP A 716 34.12 10.26 -4.29
CA ASP A 716 35.06 11.18 -3.65
C ASP A 716 34.59 11.78 -2.32
N SER A 717 33.71 11.11 -1.57
CA SER A 717 33.34 11.49 -0.19
C SER A 717 32.71 12.89 0.00
N GLN A 718 32.08 13.46 -1.05
CA GLN A 718 31.22 14.65 -0.92
C GLN A 718 29.74 14.28 -0.94
N ASP A 719 28.98 14.86 0.00
CA ASP A 719 27.53 14.74 0.06
C ASP A 719 26.87 15.48 -1.10
N MET A 720 26.38 14.74 -2.08
CA MET A 720 25.55 15.29 -3.14
C MET A 720 24.08 15.17 -2.77
N TRP A 721 23.36 16.27 -2.97
CA TRP A 721 21.93 16.35 -2.74
C TRP A 721 21.20 16.83 -4.00
N SER A 722 19.91 16.52 -4.10
CA SER A 722 19.03 17.08 -5.12
C SER A 722 17.66 17.35 -4.53
N ILE A 723 17.18 18.57 -4.71
CA ILE A 723 15.91 19.08 -4.21
C ILE A 723 14.92 19.14 -5.38
N ALA A 724 13.77 18.50 -5.23
CA ALA A 724 12.66 18.59 -6.19
C ALA A 724 11.31 18.72 -5.45
N PRO A 725 10.40 19.60 -5.87
CA PRO A 725 9.13 19.79 -5.19
C PRO A 725 8.19 18.61 -5.46
N ASN A 726 7.58 18.07 -4.41
CA ASN A 726 6.56 17.01 -4.52
C ASN A 726 5.16 17.58 -4.35
N ILE A 727 4.75 18.41 -5.31
CA ILE A 727 3.43 19.05 -5.30
C ILE A 727 2.42 18.16 -6.02
N GLN A 728 1.38 17.69 -5.33
CA GLN A 728 0.21 17.06 -5.97
C GLN A 728 -0.93 18.09 -6.04
N ASP A 729 -1.40 18.38 -7.26
CA ASP A 729 -2.56 19.20 -7.71
C ASP A 729 -2.95 20.52 -7.01
N ILE A 730 -2.94 20.59 -5.67
CA ILE A 730 -3.15 21.80 -4.84
C ILE A 730 -2.09 21.82 -3.72
N GLY A 731 -0.85 22.11 -4.09
CA GLY A 731 0.26 22.21 -3.13
C GLY A 731 1.24 23.35 -3.40
N ALA A 732 1.01 24.22 -4.38
CA ALA A 732 1.90 25.36 -4.63
C ALA A 732 1.90 26.35 -3.45
N LYS A 733 0.80 26.42 -2.69
CA LYS A 733 0.67 27.18 -1.44
C LYS A 733 1.70 26.82 -0.36
N THR A 734 2.40 25.70 -0.54
CA THR A 734 3.49 25.25 0.34
C THR A 734 4.86 25.81 -0.06
N LEU A 735 5.02 26.29 -1.29
CA LEU A 735 6.25 26.91 -1.78
C LEU A 735 6.22 28.42 -1.62
N PHE A 736 5.10 29.04 -2.00
CA PHE A 736 4.90 30.47 -1.93
C PHE A 736 3.41 30.79 -1.76
N PRO A 737 3.07 31.93 -1.15
CA PRO A 737 1.68 32.35 -1.01
C PRO A 737 1.05 32.59 -2.38
N CYS A 738 -0.07 31.96 -2.70
CA CYS A 738 -0.71 32.08 -4.02
C CYS A 738 -2.21 31.73 -3.99
N TRP A 739 -2.93 32.02 -5.06
CA TRP A 739 -4.26 31.41 -5.27
C TRP A 739 -4.08 30.03 -5.89
N ASP A 740 -3.84 29.05 -5.02
CA ASP A 740 -3.60 27.66 -5.41
C ASP A 740 -4.86 26.95 -5.91
N GLU A 741 -5.37 27.38 -7.05
CA GLU A 741 -6.56 26.83 -7.71
C GLU A 741 -6.21 26.50 -9.18
N PRO A 742 -6.45 25.27 -9.67
CA PRO A 742 -5.98 24.83 -11.00
C PRO A 742 -6.43 25.70 -12.19
N HIS A 743 -7.56 26.40 -12.08
CA HIS A 743 -8.08 27.25 -13.15
C HIS A 743 -7.42 28.63 -13.23
N LEU A 744 -6.61 29.01 -12.23
CA LEU A 744 -5.92 30.31 -12.17
C LEU A 744 -4.53 30.21 -12.77
N LYS A 745 -4.50 30.22 -14.10
CA LYS A 745 -3.24 30.23 -14.86
C LYS A 745 -2.57 31.60 -14.78
N THR A 746 -1.26 31.60 -14.56
CA THR A 746 -0.43 32.80 -14.44
C THR A 746 0.94 32.58 -15.06
N THR A 747 1.60 33.67 -15.44
CA THR A 747 2.98 33.67 -15.92
C THR A 747 3.93 33.74 -14.73
N PHE A 748 4.85 32.79 -14.64
CA PHE A 748 5.92 32.76 -13.64
C PHE A 748 7.22 33.32 -14.22
N LEU A 749 7.84 34.23 -13.49
CA LEU A 749 9.21 34.70 -13.75
C LEU A 749 10.09 34.22 -12.61
N VAL A 750 11.00 33.29 -12.91
CA VAL A 750 11.72 32.54 -11.87
C VAL A 750 13.20 32.94 -11.85
N SER A 751 13.70 33.23 -10.65
CA SER A 751 15.10 33.52 -10.38
C SER A 751 15.56 32.72 -9.17
N VAL A 752 16.68 32.01 -9.30
CA VAL A 752 17.20 31.18 -8.22
C VAL A 752 18.64 31.58 -7.92
N ARG A 753 18.90 31.96 -6.68
CA ARG A 753 20.25 32.16 -6.17
C ARG A 753 20.75 30.84 -5.59
N HIS A 754 21.86 30.35 -6.12
CA HIS A 754 22.41 29.07 -5.72
C HIS A 754 23.95 29.08 -5.76
N ASN A 755 24.54 28.04 -5.17
CA ASN A 755 25.97 27.80 -5.31
C ASN A 755 26.28 27.37 -6.76
N PRO A 756 27.31 27.95 -7.43
CA PRO A 756 27.67 27.62 -8.81
C PRO A 756 27.97 26.13 -9.08
N HIS A 757 28.21 25.32 -8.04
CA HIS A 757 28.44 23.88 -8.16
C HIS A 757 27.17 23.05 -8.44
N PHE A 758 25.98 23.62 -8.19
CA PHE A 758 24.70 22.96 -8.44
C PHE A 758 24.08 23.42 -9.76
N ASN A 759 23.35 22.52 -10.41
CA ASN A 759 22.47 22.83 -11.52
C ASN A 759 21.09 23.24 -10.98
N VAL A 760 20.46 24.21 -11.64
CA VAL A 760 19.07 24.60 -11.35
C VAL A 760 18.22 24.44 -12.61
N LEU A 761 17.07 23.80 -12.47
CA LEU A 761 16.08 23.61 -13.52
C LEU A 761 14.75 24.21 -13.06
N SER A 762 13.99 24.73 -14.02
CA SER A 762 12.60 25.14 -13.82
C SER A 762 11.79 24.77 -15.07
N ASN A 763 10.53 25.18 -15.20
CA ASN A 763 9.70 24.89 -16.37
C ASN A 763 10.33 25.39 -17.69
N MET A 764 10.97 26.57 -17.65
CA MET A 764 11.55 27.25 -18.81
C MET A 764 13.06 27.06 -18.92
N PRO A 765 13.69 27.30 -20.10
CA PRO A 765 15.13 27.35 -20.22
C PRO A 765 15.74 28.56 -19.49
N ILE A 766 17.02 28.44 -19.15
CA ILE A 766 17.82 29.51 -18.52
C ILE A 766 17.98 30.67 -19.53
N ARG A 767 17.64 31.88 -19.10
CA ARG A 767 17.85 33.15 -19.83
C ARG A 767 19.27 33.65 -19.64
N GLU A 768 19.70 33.77 -18.39
CA GLU A 768 21.02 34.29 -18.01
C GLU A 768 21.45 33.74 -16.65
N ALA A 769 22.76 33.66 -16.45
CA ALA A 769 23.39 33.24 -15.21
C ALA A 769 24.46 34.25 -14.81
N ILE A 770 24.27 34.94 -13.70
CA ILE A 770 25.13 36.05 -13.24
C ILE A 770 25.87 35.60 -11.99
N ARG A 771 27.21 35.62 -12.03
CA ARG A 771 28.05 35.35 -10.85
C ARG A 771 28.29 36.63 -10.08
N GLU A 772 28.04 36.60 -8.79
CA GLU A 772 28.34 37.70 -7.88
C GLU A 772 29.67 37.45 -7.16
N PHE A 773 30.54 38.46 -7.19
CA PHE A 773 31.79 38.49 -6.42
C PHE A 773 31.57 39.37 -5.19
N HIS A 774 31.56 38.78 -4.00
CA HIS A 774 31.58 39.57 -2.77
C HIS A 774 32.99 40.11 -2.53
N ILE A 775 33.19 41.41 -2.74
CA ILE A 775 34.34 42.13 -2.17
C ILE A 775 34.07 42.22 -0.67
N LYS A 776 35.03 41.78 0.16
CA LYS A 776 34.95 41.83 1.62
C LYS A 776 34.87 43.28 2.09
N ASP A 777 33.66 43.82 2.26
CA ASP A 777 33.41 45.02 3.05
C ASP A 777 32.44 44.69 4.19
N VAL A 778 33.06 44.55 5.37
CA VAL A 778 32.66 44.90 6.74
C VAL A 778 31.14 44.93 7.07
N VAL A 779 30.80 44.08 8.05
CA VAL A 779 29.53 43.92 8.82
C VAL A 779 28.44 43.03 8.21
N THR A 780 28.61 41.71 8.27
CA THR A 780 27.56 40.76 8.71
C THR A 780 28.15 39.37 8.95
N GLU A 781 27.94 38.85 10.16
CA GLU A 781 28.62 37.67 10.72
C GLU A 781 28.02 36.30 10.28
N TYR A 782 27.39 36.22 9.11
CA TYR A 782 26.67 35.02 8.65
C TYR A 782 26.96 34.61 7.19
N ILE A 783 28.23 34.64 6.76
CA ILE A 783 28.62 34.05 5.46
C ILE A 783 29.81 33.09 5.64
N GLN A 784 29.52 31.84 6.00
CA GLN A 784 30.48 30.73 5.99
C GLN A 784 30.04 29.59 5.03
N TRP A 785 29.53 29.92 3.83
CA TRP A 785 29.01 28.90 2.89
C TRP A 785 29.59 28.93 1.49
N THR A 786 30.79 29.44 1.35
CA THR A 786 31.48 29.36 0.07
C THR A 786 32.92 28.99 0.35
N HIS A 787 33.37 27.87 -0.20
CA HIS A 787 34.80 27.56 -0.24
C HIS A 787 35.59 28.60 -1.06
N ASN A 788 34.95 29.65 -1.62
CA ASN A 788 35.57 30.77 -2.36
C ASN A 788 34.77 32.12 -2.40
N GLY A 789 33.72 32.37 -1.62
CA GLY A 789 32.94 33.64 -1.66
C GLY A 789 31.85 33.79 -2.74
N HIS A 790 31.65 32.82 -3.65
CA HIS A 790 30.85 33.04 -4.87
C HIS A 790 29.41 32.48 -4.80
N THR A 791 28.41 33.31 -5.13
CA THR A 791 27.02 32.90 -5.39
C THR A 791 26.65 33.19 -6.85
N GLN A 792 25.70 32.45 -7.41
CA GLN A 792 25.21 32.65 -8.78
C GLN A 792 23.68 32.82 -8.79
N TRP A 793 23.21 33.84 -9.50
CA TRP A 793 21.81 33.98 -9.87
C TRP A 793 21.56 33.33 -11.21
N THR A 794 20.57 32.44 -11.28
CA THR A 794 20.09 31.83 -12.53
C THR A 794 18.68 32.30 -12.78
N HIS A 795 18.49 33.02 -13.89
CA HIS A 795 17.21 33.58 -14.31
C HIS A 795 16.64 32.76 -15.45
N PHE A 796 15.34 32.46 -15.40
CA PHE A 796 14.63 31.70 -16.43
C PHE A 796 13.80 32.62 -17.33
N TYR A 797 13.52 32.18 -18.56
CA TYR A 797 12.52 32.86 -19.40
C TYR A 797 11.12 32.78 -18.75
N PRO A 798 10.24 33.78 -18.97
CA PRO A 798 8.89 33.75 -18.42
C PRO A 798 8.09 32.56 -18.97
N THR A 799 7.34 31.87 -18.11
CA THR A 799 6.46 30.77 -18.55
C THR A 799 5.31 31.31 -19.42
N PRO A 800 4.69 30.49 -20.28
CA PRO A 800 3.31 30.76 -20.67
C PRO A 800 2.40 30.72 -19.42
N PRO A 801 1.15 31.17 -19.52
CA PRO A 801 0.19 31.03 -18.43
C PRO A 801 0.00 29.56 -18.05
N ILE A 802 0.50 29.17 -16.88
CA ILE A 802 0.40 27.82 -16.33
C ILE A 802 -0.27 27.85 -14.96
N SER A 803 -0.89 26.74 -14.56
CA SER A 803 -1.51 26.61 -13.24
C SER A 803 -0.44 26.49 -12.15
N THR A 804 -0.74 26.95 -10.93
CA THR A 804 0.19 26.97 -9.80
C THR A 804 0.81 25.61 -9.49
N TYR A 805 0.05 24.51 -9.59
CA TYR A 805 0.53 23.15 -9.33
C TYR A 805 1.58 22.62 -10.34
N GLN A 806 1.74 23.30 -11.47
CA GLN A 806 2.69 22.94 -12.53
C GLN A 806 4.07 23.59 -12.32
N PHE A 807 4.15 24.58 -11.43
CA PHE A 807 5.39 25.25 -11.08
C PHE A 807 6.41 24.27 -10.54
N VAL A 808 7.67 24.41 -11.00
CA VAL A 808 8.77 23.55 -10.55
C VAL A 808 10.09 24.32 -10.46
N ILE A 809 10.84 24.05 -9.39
CA ILE A 809 12.25 24.40 -9.27
C ILE A 809 12.98 23.15 -8.79
N VAL A 810 13.99 22.71 -9.54
CA VAL A 810 14.83 21.58 -9.16
C VAL A 810 16.26 22.05 -9.01
N ILE A 811 16.91 21.67 -7.92
CA ILE A 811 18.33 21.96 -7.69
C ILE A 811 19.03 20.62 -7.53
N ASN A 812 20.06 20.36 -8.33
CA ASN A 812 20.68 19.04 -8.38
C ASN A 812 22.17 19.09 -8.67
N HIS A 813 22.85 18.00 -8.34
CA HIS A 813 24.25 17.72 -8.72
C HIS A 813 24.38 16.69 -9.84
N MET A 814 23.34 16.53 -10.67
CA MET A 814 23.29 15.43 -11.64
C MET A 814 24.09 15.74 -12.91
N SER A 815 24.58 14.68 -13.55
CA SER A 815 25.17 14.76 -14.88
C SER A 815 24.07 14.87 -15.93
N LYS A 816 24.32 15.65 -16.97
CA LYS A 816 23.39 15.81 -18.10
C LYS A 816 23.84 15.00 -19.30
N VAL A 817 22.91 14.24 -19.88
CA VAL A 817 23.09 13.56 -21.16
C VAL A 817 22.13 14.20 -22.15
N LYS A 818 22.67 14.67 -23.28
CA LYS A 818 21.86 15.18 -24.39
C LYS A 818 21.47 14.03 -25.30
N PHE A 819 20.24 14.05 -25.79
CA PHE A 819 19.79 13.10 -26.80
C PHE A 819 20.52 13.38 -28.13
N LYS A 820 21.02 12.31 -28.77
CA LYS A 820 21.92 12.40 -29.94
C LYS A 820 21.22 12.82 -31.23
N GLU A 821 19.93 12.51 -31.38
CA GLU A 821 19.16 12.89 -32.58
C GLU A 821 18.71 14.34 -32.48
N LYS A 822 19.11 15.16 -33.47
CA LYS A 822 18.53 16.49 -33.67
C LYS A 822 17.09 16.30 -34.15
N ILE A 823 16.13 16.55 -33.28
CA ILE A 823 14.73 16.74 -33.69
C ILE A 823 14.72 17.91 -34.69
N GLU A 824 14.07 17.74 -35.85
CA GLU A 824 14.06 18.66 -37.02
C GLU A 824 13.67 20.13 -36.70
N ASP A 825 13.27 20.43 -35.46
CA ASP A 825 12.76 21.72 -34.96
C ASP A 825 13.49 22.28 -33.71
N LYS A 826 14.69 21.78 -33.36
CA LYS A 826 15.47 22.26 -32.19
C LYS A 826 14.79 22.06 -30.81
N LEU A 827 13.95 21.04 -30.62
CA LEU A 827 13.46 20.71 -29.26
C LEU A 827 14.61 20.17 -28.41
N ASN A 828 14.98 20.92 -27.37
CA ASN A 828 16.06 20.53 -26.46
C ASN A 828 15.54 19.56 -25.40
N MET A 829 15.92 18.29 -25.54
CA MET A 829 15.69 17.27 -24.52
C MET A 829 16.98 16.95 -23.79
N THR A 830 16.91 16.85 -22.46
CA THR A 830 18.05 16.51 -21.61
C THR A 830 17.64 15.46 -20.59
N LEU A 831 18.47 14.44 -20.40
CA LEU A 831 18.34 13.49 -19.30
C LEU A 831 19.32 13.85 -18.19
N TRP A 832 18.81 14.04 -16.97
CA TRP A 832 19.56 14.33 -15.77
C TRP A 832 19.61 13.07 -14.92
N CYS A 833 20.80 12.51 -14.76
CA CYS A 833 20.98 11.27 -14.02
C CYS A 833 22.28 11.29 -13.21
N LYS A 834 22.38 10.37 -12.24
CA LYS A 834 23.61 10.21 -11.46
C LYS A 834 24.79 9.96 -12.38
N TRP A 835 25.95 10.55 -12.09
CA TRP A 835 27.20 10.36 -12.85
C TRP A 835 27.46 8.89 -13.23
N LYS A 836 27.29 7.97 -12.27
CA LYS A 836 27.52 6.53 -12.45
C LYS A 836 26.58 5.89 -13.49
N TYR A 837 25.41 6.46 -13.72
CA TYR A 837 24.47 6.05 -14.76
C TYR A 837 24.81 6.72 -16.11
N CYS A 838 25.25 7.98 -16.08
CA CYS A 838 25.42 8.85 -17.25
C CYS A 838 26.79 8.72 -17.97
N LEU A 839 27.88 8.33 -17.29
CA LEU A 839 29.24 8.30 -17.85
C LEU A 839 30.04 7.10 -17.30
N PHE A 840 30.18 6.00 -18.05
CA PHE A 840 31.34 5.09 -17.91
C PHE A 840 31.48 4.20 -19.15
N GLU A 841 32.57 4.38 -19.88
CA GLU A 841 32.75 3.77 -21.20
C GLU A 841 33.40 2.38 -21.17
N LYS A 842 33.49 1.62 -20.04
CA LYS A 842 34.26 0.36 -20.11
C LYS A 842 34.15 -0.81 -19.12
N VAL A 843 33.26 -0.91 -18.09
CA VAL A 843 33.39 -2.05 -17.13
C VAL A 843 32.13 -2.84 -16.71
N VAL A 844 30.88 -2.44 -17.00
CA VAL A 844 29.71 -3.33 -16.73
C VAL A 844 28.69 -3.30 -17.88
N ALA A 845 28.75 -4.29 -18.76
CA ALA A 845 28.04 -4.34 -20.05
C ALA A 845 26.50 -4.40 -19.98
N THR A 846 25.88 -4.69 -18.82
CA THR A 846 24.41 -4.87 -18.71
C THR A 846 23.65 -3.56 -18.44
N ARG A 847 24.15 -2.68 -17.57
CA ARG A 847 23.43 -1.43 -17.19
C ARG A 847 23.41 -0.35 -18.28
N HIS A 848 24.43 -0.30 -19.14
CA HIS A 848 24.48 0.67 -20.26
C HIS A 848 23.41 0.42 -21.31
N LYS A 849 23.10 -0.84 -21.62
CA LYS A 849 22.03 -1.20 -22.56
C LYS A 849 20.66 -0.73 -22.08
N SER A 850 20.43 -0.69 -20.76
CA SER A 850 19.20 -0.16 -20.18
C SER A 850 19.05 1.33 -20.48
N LEU A 851 20.01 2.18 -20.11
CA LEU A 851 19.87 3.64 -20.30
C LEU A 851 19.73 4.04 -21.77
N ASP A 852 20.45 3.37 -22.67
CA ASP A 852 20.33 3.59 -24.11
C ASP A 852 18.93 3.21 -24.63
N LEU A 853 18.36 2.09 -24.17
CA LEU A 853 16.97 1.71 -24.47
C LEU A 853 15.98 2.74 -23.94
N HIS A 854 16.18 3.24 -22.72
CA HIS A 854 15.32 4.28 -22.12
C HIS A 854 15.34 5.57 -22.92
N MET A 855 16.53 6.03 -23.30
CA MET A 855 16.69 7.22 -24.13
C MET A 855 16.06 7.02 -25.51
N TYR A 856 16.21 5.83 -26.10
CA TYR A 856 15.56 5.49 -27.36
C TYR A 856 14.03 5.57 -27.25
N ILE A 857 13.44 4.97 -26.22
CA ILE A 857 12.00 4.94 -26.00
C ILE A 857 11.46 6.35 -25.73
N ILE A 858 12.08 7.12 -24.83
CA ILE A 858 11.70 8.51 -24.54
C ILE A 858 11.71 9.36 -25.82
N ASN A 859 12.77 9.22 -26.62
CA ASN A 859 12.90 9.96 -27.88
C ASN A 859 11.78 9.58 -28.86
N LYS A 860 11.56 8.28 -29.10
CA LYS A 860 10.51 7.81 -30.00
C LYS A 860 9.11 8.20 -29.54
N LEU A 861 8.81 8.09 -28.24
CA LEU A 861 7.54 8.52 -27.64
C LEU A 861 7.31 10.02 -27.85
N THR A 862 8.32 10.83 -27.55
CA THR A 862 8.25 12.29 -27.68
C THR A 862 8.06 12.72 -29.13
N LEU A 863 8.78 12.09 -30.06
CA LEU A 863 8.61 12.32 -31.50
C LEU A 863 7.21 11.92 -31.99
N HIS A 864 6.70 10.78 -31.54
CA HIS A 864 5.36 10.31 -31.87
C HIS A 864 4.29 11.28 -31.37
N MET A 865 4.33 11.64 -30.09
CA MET A 865 3.38 12.60 -29.49
C MET A 865 3.41 13.95 -30.20
N LYS A 866 4.60 14.45 -30.53
CA LYS A 866 4.77 15.69 -31.29
C LYS A 866 4.21 15.60 -32.72
N SER A 867 4.43 14.47 -33.38
CA SER A 867 3.92 14.22 -34.75
C SER A 867 2.40 14.21 -34.78
N VAL A 868 1.78 13.53 -33.81
CA VAL A 868 0.32 13.39 -33.69
C VAL A 868 -0.34 14.70 -33.25
N PHE A 869 0.23 15.42 -32.29
CA PHE A 869 -0.35 16.63 -31.70
C PHE A 869 0.53 17.87 -31.94
N LYS A 870 0.62 18.28 -33.21
CA LYS A 870 1.30 19.53 -33.61
C LYS A 870 0.65 20.75 -32.94
N GLY A 871 1.39 21.84 -32.70
CA GLY A 871 0.83 23.10 -32.20
C GLY A 871 1.16 23.44 -30.74
N ILE A 872 1.34 22.44 -29.87
CA ILE A 872 1.89 22.66 -28.53
C ILE A 872 3.40 22.81 -28.64
N LYS A 873 3.91 24.00 -28.25
CA LYS A 873 5.34 24.32 -28.30
C LYS A 873 5.96 24.16 -26.92
N PHE A 874 7.00 23.33 -26.84
CA PHE A 874 7.82 23.18 -25.65
C PHE A 874 9.18 23.84 -25.91
N PRO A 875 9.66 24.74 -25.04
CA PRO A 875 10.98 25.32 -25.18
C PRO A 875 12.08 24.30 -24.85
N LYS A 876 11.82 23.40 -23.90
CA LYS A 876 12.67 22.26 -23.51
C LYS A 876 11.88 21.23 -22.72
N ILE A 877 12.38 19.99 -22.68
CA ILE A 877 11.87 18.93 -21.80
C ILE A 877 13.06 18.31 -21.07
N ASP A 878 13.11 18.47 -19.75
CA ASP A 878 14.11 17.82 -18.91
C ASP A 878 13.53 16.55 -18.28
N HIS A 879 14.18 15.42 -18.51
CA HIS A 879 13.89 14.16 -17.83
C HIS A 879 14.86 14.04 -16.66
N ILE A 880 14.37 13.80 -15.45
CA ILE A 880 15.22 13.72 -14.25
C ILE A 880 14.97 12.41 -13.49
N VAL A 881 16.06 11.71 -13.18
CA VAL A 881 16.05 10.46 -12.41
C VAL A 881 16.44 10.78 -10.97
N LEU A 882 15.44 10.78 -10.07
CA LEU A 882 15.63 11.08 -8.66
C LEU A 882 15.84 9.78 -7.86
N PRO A 883 16.99 9.63 -7.17
CA PRO A 883 17.25 8.43 -6.40
C PRO A 883 16.41 8.35 -5.13
N ASN A 884 15.92 7.16 -4.77
CA ASN A 884 15.07 6.93 -3.60
C ASN A 884 13.78 7.82 -3.56
N CYS A 885 13.32 8.26 -4.73
CA CYS A 885 12.06 9.01 -4.88
C CYS A 885 10.85 8.08 -4.77
N PRO A 886 9.75 8.48 -4.10
CA PRO A 886 8.51 7.71 -4.11
C PRO A 886 7.98 7.50 -5.53
N TYR A 887 7.40 6.32 -5.77
CA TYR A 887 6.95 5.86 -7.10
C TYR A 887 5.83 6.73 -7.72
N ASN A 888 5.16 7.56 -6.92
CA ASN A 888 4.01 8.39 -7.32
C ASN A 888 4.35 9.88 -7.57
N ILE A 889 5.63 10.25 -7.73
CA ILE A 889 5.99 11.65 -8.03
C ILE A 889 5.33 12.11 -9.35
N THR A 890 4.64 13.25 -9.29
CA THR A 890 3.94 13.81 -10.44
C THR A 890 4.90 14.61 -11.32
N SER A 891 4.85 14.38 -12.64
CA SER A 891 5.60 15.17 -13.60
C SER A 891 5.14 16.64 -13.58
N LYS A 892 5.96 17.54 -14.14
CA LYS A 892 5.65 18.97 -14.28
C LYS A 892 5.85 19.39 -15.73
N TRP A 893 5.25 20.51 -16.12
CA TRP A 893 5.34 20.97 -17.50
C TRP A 893 6.79 21.35 -17.83
N GLY A 894 7.40 20.65 -18.80
CA GLY A 894 8.81 20.84 -19.19
C GLY A 894 9.84 20.14 -18.27
N VAL A 895 9.40 19.43 -17.22
CA VAL A 895 10.27 18.65 -16.31
C VAL A 895 9.57 17.34 -15.89
N ILE A 896 10.06 16.20 -16.35
CA ILE A 896 9.49 14.88 -16.07
C ILE A 896 10.34 14.16 -15.02
N PHE A 897 9.71 13.74 -13.92
CA PHE A 897 10.38 13.05 -12.82
C PHE A 897 10.25 11.52 -12.94
N TYR A 898 11.37 10.83 -12.73
CA TYR A 898 11.47 9.37 -12.67
C TYR A 898 12.08 8.94 -11.34
N SER A 899 11.61 7.83 -10.78
CA SER A 899 12.30 7.14 -9.70
C SER A 899 13.40 6.23 -10.26
N ASP A 900 14.34 5.80 -9.43
CA ASP A 900 15.34 4.77 -9.81
C ASP A 900 14.65 3.49 -10.34
N THR A 901 13.49 3.12 -9.78
CA THR A 901 12.73 1.94 -10.22
C THR A 901 12.04 2.09 -11.58
N ASP A 902 11.91 3.33 -12.08
CA ASP A 902 11.32 3.60 -13.40
C ASP A 902 12.36 3.45 -14.53
N ILE A 903 13.67 3.37 -14.21
CA ILE A 903 14.76 3.42 -15.20
C ILE A 903 15.77 2.27 -15.08
N ILE A 904 15.85 1.61 -13.92
CA ILE A 904 16.72 0.44 -13.73
C ILE A 904 16.00 -0.81 -14.26
N TYR A 905 16.53 -1.38 -15.34
CA TYR A 905 16.12 -2.66 -15.90
C TYR A 905 17.37 -3.52 -16.15
N ASP A 906 17.36 -4.76 -15.68
CA ASP A 906 18.40 -5.74 -15.92
C ASP A 906 17.86 -6.94 -16.71
N HIS A 907 18.26 -7.02 -17.98
CA HIS A 907 17.89 -8.11 -18.89
C HIS A 907 18.21 -9.53 -18.34
N ALA A 908 19.16 -9.66 -17.42
CA ALA A 908 19.56 -10.97 -16.87
C ALA A 908 18.70 -11.42 -15.68
N SER A 909 18.13 -10.50 -14.90
CA SER A 909 17.35 -10.80 -13.69
C SER A 909 15.87 -10.47 -13.79
N ASP A 910 15.49 -9.51 -14.65
CA ASP A 910 14.13 -8.98 -14.70
C ASP A 910 13.27 -9.72 -15.73
N ARG A 911 12.03 -10.03 -15.33
CA ARG A 911 11.03 -10.69 -16.18
C ARG A 911 10.68 -9.81 -17.38
N PHE A 912 10.31 -10.41 -18.51
CA PHE A 912 9.87 -9.68 -19.71
C PHE A 912 8.71 -8.70 -19.42
N MET A 913 7.76 -9.07 -18.55
CA MET A 913 6.66 -8.17 -18.16
C MET A 913 7.12 -6.90 -17.46
N ARG A 914 8.22 -6.97 -16.68
CA ARG A 914 8.81 -5.79 -16.04
C ARG A 914 9.22 -4.75 -17.08
N LYS A 915 9.65 -5.21 -18.26
CA LYS A 915 9.98 -4.37 -19.40
C LYS A 915 8.78 -3.53 -19.86
N ILE A 916 7.66 -4.19 -20.13
CA ILE A 916 6.43 -3.53 -20.61
C ILE A 916 5.88 -2.57 -19.55
N GLU A 917 5.88 -2.97 -18.27
CA GLU A 917 5.40 -2.12 -17.18
C GLU A 917 6.17 -0.80 -17.04
N PHE A 918 7.50 -0.82 -17.15
CA PHE A 918 8.28 0.42 -17.06
C PHE A 918 8.01 1.32 -18.27
N GLU A 919 7.90 0.75 -19.47
CA GLU A 919 7.69 1.51 -20.71
C GLU A 919 6.34 2.23 -20.68
N ARG A 920 5.29 1.57 -20.19
CA ARG A 920 3.97 2.15 -19.95
C ARG A 920 4.03 3.36 -19.01
N ARG A 921 4.81 3.27 -17.93
CA ARG A 921 5.01 4.39 -17.00
C ARG A 921 5.70 5.57 -17.65
N ILE A 922 6.76 5.32 -18.43
CA ILE A 922 7.48 6.36 -19.17
C ILE A 922 6.55 7.03 -20.18
N ALA A 923 5.81 6.24 -20.96
CA ALA A 923 4.87 6.72 -21.96
C ALA A 923 3.76 7.58 -21.35
N TYR A 924 3.18 7.16 -20.23
CA TYR A 924 2.19 7.95 -19.50
C TYR A 924 2.75 9.31 -19.05
N LYS A 925 3.92 9.32 -18.40
CA LYS A 925 4.57 10.56 -17.93
C LYS A 925 4.94 11.52 -19.08
N VAL A 926 5.33 10.99 -20.24
CA VAL A 926 5.57 11.78 -21.46
C VAL A 926 4.25 12.31 -22.03
N ALA A 927 3.22 11.48 -22.14
CA ALA A 927 1.92 11.87 -22.67
C ALA A 927 1.24 12.97 -21.85
N GLN A 928 1.43 12.99 -20.52
CA GLN A 928 0.95 14.06 -19.65
C GLN A 928 1.43 15.45 -20.05
N GLN A 929 2.59 15.58 -20.73
CA GLN A 929 3.07 16.88 -21.23
C GLN A 929 2.12 17.53 -22.25
N TRP A 930 1.32 16.74 -22.97
CA TRP A 930 0.31 17.21 -23.93
C TRP A 930 -1.08 17.33 -23.32
N PHE A 931 -1.48 16.38 -22.48
CA PHE A 931 -2.87 16.28 -22.03
C PHE A 931 -3.15 16.85 -20.64
N GLY A 932 -2.17 16.82 -19.72
CA GLY A 932 -2.37 17.13 -18.30
C GLY A 932 -1.99 18.55 -17.87
N TYR A 933 -1.18 19.26 -18.66
CA TYR A 933 -0.66 20.58 -18.27
C TYR A 933 -1.07 21.76 -19.17
N PRO A 934 -1.05 21.66 -20.51
CA PRO A 934 -1.51 22.76 -21.37
C PRO A 934 -3.01 23.05 -21.20
N VAL A 935 -3.81 22.04 -20.83
CA VAL A 935 -5.26 22.13 -20.70
C VAL A 935 -5.63 21.77 -19.26
N SER A 936 -5.84 22.78 -18.42
CA SER A 936 -6.19 22.61 -17.00
C SER A 936 -7.69 22.76 -16.83
N SER A 937 -8.33 21.86 -16.10
CA SER A 937 -9.79 21.93 -15.91
C SER A 937 -10.23 22.95 -14.87
N THR A 938 -11.51 23.32 -14.92
CA THR A 938 -12.17 24.31 -14.03
C THR A 938 -12.26 23.87 -12.57
N TRP A 939 -12.30 22.55 -12.31
CA TRP A 939 -12.34 21.96 -10.98
C TRP A 939 -11.80 20.51 -11.00
N LEU A 940 -11.40 19.96 -9.84
CA LEU A 940 -10.85 18.60 -9.70
C LEU A 940 -11.76 17.48 -10.27
N ASN A 941 -13.06 17.74 -10.45
CA ASN A 941 -14.05 16.78 -10.97
C ASN A 941 -13.82 16.35 -12.43
N ASN A 942 -12.93 17.02 -13.17
CA ASN A 942 -12.76 16.83 -14.62
C ASN A 942 -11.34 16.39 -15.01
N VAL A 943 -10.46 16.12 -14.04
CA VAL A 943 -9.08 15.65 -14.26
C VAL A 943 -9.06 14.33 -15.05
N TRP A 944 -10.11 13.52 -14.88
CA TRP A 944 -10.24 12.20 -15.48
C TRP A 944 -10.11 12.17 -17.01
N LEU A 945 -10.55 13.22 -17.72
CA LEU A 945 -10.48 13.27 -19.19
C LEU A 945 -9.04 13.40 -19.67
N HIS A 946 -8.27 14.28 -19.03
CA HIS A 946 -6.88 14.57 -19.38
C HIS A 946 -5.98 13.38 -19.09
N ASP A 947 -6.12 12.77 -17.91
CA ASP A 947 -5.40 11.55 -17.56
C ASP A 947 -5.84 10.35 -18.40
N GLY A 948 -7.14 10.22 -18.68
CA GLY A 948 -7.66 9.19 -19.58
C GLY A 948 -7.08 9.30 -21.00
N LEU A 949 -6.98 10.51 -21.55
CA LEU A 949 -6.32 10.76 -22.84
C LEU A 949 -4.81 10.46 -22.76
N ALA A 950 -4.14 10.82 -21.67
CA ALA A 950 -2.72 10.52 -21.47
C ALA A 950 -2.45 9.01 -21.46
N ILE A 951 -3.25 8.22 -20.73
CA ILE A 951 -3.13 6.76 -20.69
C ILE A 951 -3.41 6.17 -22.08
N PHE A 952 -4.50 6.59 -22.73
CA PHE A 952 -4.89 6.08 -24.04
C PHE A 952 -3.80 6.30 -25.11
N PHE A 953 -3.24 7.50 -25.19
CA PHE A 953 -2.20 7.81 -26.19
C PHE A 953 -0.80 7.35 -25.79
N ALA A 954 -0.54 7.10 -24.50
CA ALA A 954 0.68 6.43 -24.06
C ALA A 954 0.76 5.00 -24.62
N GLU A 955 -0.33 4.24 -24.53
CA GLU A 955 -0.41 2.88 -25.09
C GLU A 955 -0.39 2.89 -26.63
N ASP A 956 -1.10 3.83 -27.28
CA ASP A 956 -1.02 4.02 -28.75
C ASP A 956 0.42 4.29 -29.21
N ALA A 957 1.19 5.05 -28.42
CA ALA A 957 2.58 5.35 -28.71
C ALA A 957 3.47 4.11 -28.56
N ILE A 958 3.30 3.32 -27.49
CA ILE A 958 4.05 2.08 -27.27
C ILE A 958 3.78 1.07 -28.37
N ALA A 959 2.50 0.83 -28.68
CA ALA A 959 2.09 -0.09 -29.75
C ALA A 959 2.75 0.28 -31.10
N LYS A 960 2.83 1.59 -31.41
CA LYS A 960 3.50 2.08 -32.63
C LYS A 960 5.02 1.94 -32.59
N ILE A 961 5.66 2.14 -31.43
CA ILE A 961 7.11 1.97 -31.27
C ILE A 961 7.53 0.54 -31.52
N TYR A 962 6.73 -0.42 -31.04
CA TYR A 962 6.96 -1.85 -31.25
C TYR A 962 6.43 -2.37 -32.60
N ASN A 963 5.72 -1.54 -33.35
CA ASN A 963 4.98 -1.95 -34.54
C ASN A 963 4.07 -3.16 -34.27
N ASP A 964 3.47 -3.18 -33.07
CA ASP A 964 2.69 -4.28 -32.55
C ASP A 964 1.29 -3.78 -32.19
N SER A 965 0.35 -4.04 -33.09
CA SER A 965 -1.06 -3.71 -32.88
C SER A 965 -1.74 -4.57 -31.81
N GLU A 966 -1.18 -5.74 -31.47
CA GLU A 966 -1.74 -6.63 -30.45
C GLU A 966 -1.62 -6.02 -29.06
N LEU A 967 -0.58 -5.24 -28.78
CA LEU A 967 -0.45 -4.50 -27.51
C LEU A 967 -1.64 -3.56 -27.26
N MET A 968 -2.09 -2.85 -28.30
CA MET A 968 -3.26 -1.97 -28.20
C MET A 968 -4.55 -2.79 -28.04
N ASN A 969 -4.67 -3.91 -28.76
CA ASN A 969 -5.82 -4.81 -28.63
C ASN A 969 -5.92 -5.38 -27.22
N LEU A 970 -4.79 -5.86 -26.66
CA LEU A 970 -4.68 -6.37 -25.30
C LEU A 970 -5.04 -5.30 -24.27
N PHE A 971 -4.50 -4.09 -24.41
CA PHE A 971 -4.82 -2.97 -23.53
C PHE A 971 -6.33 -2.65 -23.54
N ILE A 972 -6.95 -2.63 -24.71
CA ILE A 972 -8.39 -2.38 -24.84
C ILE A 972 -9.18 -3.47 -24.12
N ILE A 973 -8.91 -4.76 -24.40
CA ILE A 973 -9.68 -5.86 -23.80
C ILE A 973 -9.49 -5.96 -22.29
N GLN A 974 -8.28 -5.74 -21.78
CA GLN A 974 -7.98 -5.74 -20.34
C GLN A 974 -8.85 -4.70 -19.62
N ASN A 975 -8.78 -3.45 -20.07
CA ASN A 975 -9.55 -2.38 -19.45
C ASN A 975 -11.06 -2.60 -19.63
N GLN A 976 -11.49 -3.07 -20.80
CA GLN A 976 -12.91 -3.22 -21.05
C GLN A 976 -13.55 -4.33 -20.22
N TYR A 977 -12.92 -5.51 -20.15
CA TYR A 977 -13.38 -6.62 -19.32
C TYR A 977 -13.31 -6.26 -17.84
N ASP A 978 -12.20 -5.69 -17.36
CA ASP A 978 -12.07 -5.27 -15.97
C ASP A 978 -13.12 -4.22 -15.62
N SER A 979 -13.39 -3.25 -16.50
CA SER A 979 -14.44 -2.26 -16.27
C SER A 979 -15.83 -2.88 -16.22
N LEU A 980 -16.20 -3.76 -17.16
CA LEU A 980 -17.52 -4.41 -17.16
C LEU A 980 -17.68 -5.30 -15.92
N ASN A 981 -16.64 -6.02 -15.53
CA ASN A 981 -16.67 -6.90 -14.37
C ASN A 981 -16.81 -6.08 -13.08
N LEU A 982 -15.96 -5.06 -12.90
CA LEU A 982 -15.97 -4.22 -11.69
C LEU A 982 -17.22 -3.33 -11.59
N ASP A 983 -17.78 -2.81 -12.69
CA ASP A 983 -18.99 -1.96 -12.70
C ASP A 983 -20.28 -2.76 -12.39
N SER A 984 -20.18 -4.10 -12.35
CA SER A 984 -21.26 -4.97 -11.83
C SER A 984 -21.35 -4.96 -10.30
N TYR A 985 -20.27 -4.56 -9.60
CA TYR A 985 -20.11 -4.76 -8.15
C TYR A 985 -19.69 -3.50 -7.38
N TYR A 986 -18.89 -2.64 -8.00
CA TYR A 986 -18.36 -1.41 -7.41
C TYR A 986 -18.91 -0.18 -8.13
N ASP A 987 -19.04 0.93 -7.39
CA ASP A 987 -19.38 2.22 -7.98
C ASP A 987 -18.13 2.83 -8.62
N LEU A 988 -17.94 2.57 -9.92
CA LEU A 988 -16.82 3.13 -10.69
C LEU A 988 -17.04 4.61 -11.10
N ASN A 989 -18.17 5.22 -10.73
CA ASN A 989 -18.49 6.58 -11.16
C ASN A 989 -17.68 7.64 -10.40
N PHE A 990 -17.47 8.79 -11.03
CA PHE A 990 -16.81 9.93 -10.39
C PHE A 990 -17.79 10.65 -9.44
N PRO A 991 -17.48 10.79 -8.13
CA PRO A 991 -18.31 11.55 -7.20
C PRO A 991 -18.27 13.05 -7.54
N ILE A 992 -19.36 13.76 -7.23
CA ILE A 992 -19.37 15.23 -7.28
C ILE A 992 -18.60 15.73 -6.04
N ILE A 993 -17.31 16.05 -6.19
CA ILE A 993 -16.45 16.42 -5.05
C ILE A 993 -16.76 17.83 -4.57
N ASN A 994 -16.97 17.98 -3.25
CA ASN A 994 -17.07 19.29 -2.59
C ASN A 994 -15.90 19.61 -1.64
N THR A 995 -14.99 18.65 -1.38
CA THR A 995 -13.91 18.77 -0.37
C THR A 995 -12.60 18.07 -0.80
N VAL A 996 -11.46 18.63 -0.38
CA VAL A 996 -10.08 18.21 -0.74
C VAL A 996 -9.66 16.79 -0.27
N PRO A 997 -10.11 16.25 0.90
CA PRO A 997 -9.68 14.93 1.37
C PRO A 997 -10.19 13.75 0.52
N ASP A 998 -11.24 13.93 -0.28
CA ASP A 998 -11.81 12.87 -1.11
C ASP A 998 -10.96 12.56 -2.35
N PHE A 999 -9.98 13.40 -2.68
CA PHE A 999 -9.20 13.31 -3.91
C PHE A 999 -8.13 12.21 -3.91
N GLU A 1000 -7.50 11.93 -2.76
CA GLU A 1000 -6.54 10.82 -2.65
C GLU A 1000 -7.20 9.45 -2.94
N SER A 1001 -8.53 9.35 -2.75
CA SER A 1001 -9.32 8.15 -3.09
C SER A 1001 -9.62 7.98 -4.59
N LEU A 1002 -9.43 9.03 -5.40
CA LEU A 1002 -9.73 9.05 -6.85
C LEU A 1002 -8.60 8.53 -7.72
N LEU A 1003 -7.37 8.51 -7.19
CA LEU A 1003 -6.21 7.91 -7.85
C LEU A 1003 -6.16 6.37 -7.66
N ASN A 1004 -7.16 5.78 -6.99
CA ASN A 1004 -7.37 4.35 -7.01
C ASN A 1004 -7.73 3.90 -8.44
N PHE A 1005 -6.85 3.05 -9.00
CA PHE A 1005 -6.83 2.48 -10.35
C PHE A 1005 -8.19 2.12 -11.00
N PRO A 1006 -9.25 1.63 -10.30
CA PRO A 1006 -10.46 1.14 -10.98
C PRO A 1006 -11.28 2.15 -11.81
N ARG A 1007 -11.28 3.45 -11.47
CA ARG A 1007 -12.21 4.42 -12.11
C ARG A 1007 -11.77 4.87 -13.51
N TYR A 1008 -10.45 4.95 -13.76
CA TYR A 1008 -9.89 5.34 -15.05
C TYR A 1008 -10.13 4.30 -16.16
N ILE A 1009 -10.33 3.04 -15.77
CA ILE A 1009 -10.60 1.94 -16.67
C ILE A 1009 -11.89 2.21 -17.49
N LYS A 1010 -12.95 2.71 -16.83
CA LYS A 1010 -14.23 3.09 -17.49
C LYS A 1010 -14.05 4.25 -18.46
N VAL A 1011 -13.18 5.21 -18.14
CA VAL A 1011 -12.86 6.36 -19.01
C VAL A 1011 -12.23 5.90 -20.33
N ILE A 1012 -11.27 4.96 -20.25
CA ILE A 1012 -10.58 4.42 -21.43
C ILE A 1012 -11.58 3.77 -22.39
N ALA A 1013 -12.52 2.97 -21.86
CA ALA A 1013 -13.55 2.34 -22.68
C ALA A 1013 -14.51 3.35 -23.33
N VAL A 1014 -14.88 4.42 -22.61
CA VAL A 1014 -15.73 5.49 -23.15
C VAL A 1014 -15.01 6.29 -24.24
N LEU A 1015 -13.71 6.60 -24.06
CA LEU A 1015 -12.90 7.26 -25.08
C LEU A 1015 -12.75 6.40 -26.35
N ARG A 1016 -12.56 5.09 -26.18
CA ARG A 1016 -12.55 4.13 -27.29
C ARG A 1016 -13.90 4.10 -28.02
N MET A 1017 -15.01 4.17 -27.29
CA MET A 1017 -16.35 4.24 -27.89
C MET A 1017 -16.55 5.52 -28.70
N LEU A 1018 -16.12 6.67 -28.18
CA LEU A 1018 -16.13 7.93 -28.94
C LEU A 1018 -15.29 7.82 -30.21
N GLN A 1019 -14.04 7.33 -30.09
CA GLN A 1019 -13.12 7.17 -31.24
C GLN A 1019 -13.74 6.35 -32.38
N ASN A 1020 -14.52 5.32 -32.06
CA ASN A 1020 -15.19 4.48 -33.06
C ASN A 1020 -16.44 5.14 -33.68
N ILE A 1021 -17.18 5.95 -32.90
CA ILE A 1021 -18.32 6.72 -33.40
C ILE A 1021 -17.85 7.71 -34.46
N VAL A 1022 -16.91 8.59 -34.09
CA VAL A 1022 -16.48 9.71 -34.95
C VAL A 1022 -15.40 9.32 -35.96
N THR A 1023 -14.76 8.16 -35.81
CA THR A 1023 -13.53 7.67 -36.48
C THR A 1023 -12.23 8.20 -35.88
N ASP A 1024 -11.14 7.42 -35.99
CA ASP A 1024 -9.83 7.77 -35.41
C ASP A 1024 -9.28 9.11 -35.95
N SER A 1025 -9.48 9.40 -37.23
CA SER A 1025 -8.98 10.63 -37.87
C SER A 1025 -9.70 11.87 -37.34
N VAL A 1026 -11.03 11.81 -37.20
CA VAL A 1026 -11.85 12.89 -36.61
C VAL A 1026 -11.55 13.02 -35.13
N PHE A 1027 -11.45 11.91 -34.40
CA PHE A 1027 -11.14 11.89 -32.98
C PHE A 1027 -9.82 12.61 -32.68
N ARG A 1028 -8.74 12.22 -33.36
CA ARG A 1028 -7.41 12.85 -33.24
C ARG A 1028 -7.43 14.32 -33.66
N ARG A 1029 -8.12 14.65 -34.77
CA ARG A 1029 -8.26 16.05 -35.23
C ARG A 1029 -9.04 16.90 -34.22
N GLY A 1030 -10.09 16.37 -33.62
CA GLY A 1030 -10.89 17.05 -32.60
C GLY A 1030 -10.09 17.28 -31.33
N ILE A 1031 -9.31 16.29 -30.88
CA ILE A 1031 -8.37 16.47 -29.77
C ILE A 1031 -7.34 17.54 -30.10
N HIS A 1032 -6.76 17.51 -31.31
CA HIS A 1032 -5.79 18.52 -31.74
C HIS A 1032 -6.37 19.94 -31.72
N ILE A 1033 -7.60 20.12 -32.23
CA ILE A 1033 -8.30 21.41 -32.19
C ILE A 1033 -8.58 21.83 -30.74
N TYR A 1034 -9.09 20.91 -29.92
CA TYR A 1034 -9.36 21.12 -28.51
C TYR A 1034 -8.09 21.58 -27.74
N LEU A 1035 -6.98 20.86 -27.89
CA LEU A 1035 -5.71 21.22 -27.27
C LEU A 1035 -5.22 22.60 -27.71
N ASN A 1036 -5.33 22.95 -28.99
CA ASN A 1036 -4.88 24.24 -29.51
C ASN A 1036 -5.77 25.40 -29.03
N GLN A 1037 -7.10 25.23 -29.02
CA GLN A 1037 -8.05 26.26 -28.58
C GLN A 1037 -7.98 26.53 -27.07
N HIS A 1038 -7.67 25.52 -26.27
CA HIS A 1038 -7.71 25.59 -24.80
C HIS A 1038 -6.33 25.62 -24.12
N SER A 1039 -5.24 25.62 -24.89
CA SER A 1039 -3.86 25.71 -24.38
C SER A 1039 -3.60 26.92 -23.46
N SER A 1040 -4.31 28.03 -23.67
CA SER A 1040 -4.11 29.30 -22.95
C SER A 1040 -5.34 29.82 -22.21
N ASN A 1041 -6.50 29.17 -22.35
CA ASN A 1041 -7.79 29.67 -21.85
C ASN A 1041 -8.53 28.64 -21.00
N PHE A 1042 -9.54 29.11 -20.25
CA PHE A 1042 -10.45 28.29 -19.45
C PHE A 1042 -11.11 27.17 -20.28
N VAL A 1043 -11.40 26.04 -19.65
CA VAL A 1043 -11.82 24.81 -20.34
C VAL A 1043 -13.08 24.25 -19.72
N ASN A 1044 -14.18 24.26 -20.47
CA ASN A 1044 -15.35 23.48 -20.11
C ASN A 1044 -15.27 22.12 -20.81
N ILE A 1045 -15.56 21.05 -20.09
CA ILE A 1045 -15.54 19.70 -20.66
C ILE A 1045 -16.59 19.52 -21.77
N SER A 1046 -17.64 20.34 -21.80
CA SER A 1046 -18.59 20.41 -22.91
C SER A 1046 -17.92 20.75 -24.24
N ASP A 1047 -16.83 21.51 -24.22
CA ASP A 1047 -16.17 22.00 -25.42
C ASP A 1047 -15.45 20.86 -26.14
N PHE A 1048 -14.90 19.90 -25.39
CA PHE A 1048 -14.35 18.67 -25.95
C PHE A 1048 -15.39 17.91 -26.78
N TRP A 1049 -16.59 17.70 -26.23
CA TRP A 1049 -17.65 16.96 -26.91
C TRP A 1049 -18.21 17.72 -28.11
N SER A 1050 -18.43 19.04 -27.98
CA SER A 1050 -18.97 19.85 -29.08
C SER A 1050 -18.02 19.96 -30.27
N ILE A 1051 -16.69 20.02 -30.04
CA ILE A 1051 -15.69 19.99 -31.12
C ILE A 1051 -15.78 18.67 -31.89
N GLN A 1052 -15.90 17.54 -31.18
CA GLN A 1052 -16.01 16.23 -31.81
C GLN A 1052 -17.31 16.10 -32.63
N GLU A 1053 -18.45 16.55 -32.09
CA GLU A 1053 -19.75 16.57 -32.79
C GLU A 1053 -19.69 17.41 -34.06
N ASN A 1054 -19.16 18.63 -33.97
CA ASN A 1054 -19.06 19.55 -35.11
C ASN A 1054 -18.19 18.99 -36.24
N LEU A 1055 -17.09 18.30 -35.91
CA LEU A 1055 -16.20 17.72 -36.91
C LEU A 1055 -16.75 16.45 -37.53
N ALA A 1056 -17.49 15.66 -36.76
CA ALA A 1056 -18.17 14.46 -37.25
C ALA A 1056 -19.28 14.79 -38.26
N LYS A 1057 -19.81 16.02 -38.26
CA LYS A 1057 -20.95 16.49 -39.09
C LYS A 1057 -22.23 15.67 -38.90
N GLU A 1058 -22.29 14.86 -37.84
CA GLU A 1058 -23.42 14.03 -37.45
C GLU A 1058 -23.73 14.31 -35.97
N SER A 1059 -24.99 14.59 -35.66
CA SER A 1059 -25.43 14.61 -34.26
C SER A 1059 -25.61 13.17 -33.80
N TYR A 1060 -24.72 12.70 -32.92
CA TYR A 1060 -24.91 11.41 -32.26
C TYR A 1060 -25.77 11.58 -31.00
N PRO A 1061 -26.77 10.73 -30.76
CA PRO A 1061 -27.71 10.87 -29.64
C PRO A 1061 -27.12 10.41 -28.28
N CYS A 1062 -25.78 10.41 -28.15
CA CYS A 1062 -25.07 9.82 -27.02
C CYS A 1062 -24.48 10.91 -26.11
N ASP A 1063 -25.11 11.15 -24.96
CA ASP A 1063 -24.49 11.92 -23.89
C ASP A 1063 -23.41 11.06 -23.20
N PHE A 1064 -22.14 11.28 -23.51
CA PHE A 1064 -21.04 10.53 -22.91
C PHE A 1064 -20.90 10.77 -21.40
N LYS A 1065 -21.44 11.87 -20.85
CA LYS A 1065 -21.51 12.07 -19.40
C LYS A 1065 -22.45 11.05 -18.76
N PHE A 1066 -23.51 10.66 -19.46
CA PHE A 1066 -24.41 9.59 -19.02
C PHE A 1066 -23.63 8.30 -18.74
N TRP A 1067 -22.61 8.01 -19.55
CA TRP A 1067 -21.79 6.80 -19.38
C TRP A 1067 -20.86 6.83 -18.17
N LEU A 1068 -20.41 8.01 -17.75
CA LEU A 1068 -19.44 8.16 -16.67
C LEU A 1068 -20.07 8.36 -15.29
N PHE A 1069 -21.34 8.76 -15.23
CA PHE A 1069 -22.05 9.04 -13.97
C PHE A 1069 -23.18 8.04 -13.65
N ASN A 1070 -23.57 7.16 -14.58
CA ASN A 1070 -24.56 6.11 -14.30
C ASN A 1070 -23.88 4.77 -13.96
N LYS A 1071 -24.44 4.11 -12.94
CA LYS A 1071 -24.01 2.78 -12.48
C LYS A 1071 -24.38 1.70 -13.48
N HIS A 1072 -23.51 0.69 -13.59
CA HIS A 1072 -23.66 -0.51 -14.42
C HIS A 1072 -23.57 -0.22 -15.93
N TYR A 1073 -23.69 -1.28 -16.73
CA TYR A 1073 -23.67 -1.26 -18.19
C TYR A 1073 -24.89 -2.00 -18.77
N PRO A 1074 -25.29 -1.70 -20.02
CA PRO A 1074 -26.38 -2.41 -20.69
C PRO A 1074 -25.92 -3.72 -21.34
N ILE A 1075 -26.86 -4.64 -21.54
CA ILE A 1075 -26.70 -5.86 -22.33
C ILE A 1075 -27.60 -5.75 -23.56
N ILE A 1076 -27.04 -6.02 -24.74
CA ILE A 1076 -27.81 -6.10 -26.00
C ILE A 1076 -28.20 -7.54 -26.25
N SER A 1077 -29.50 -7.83 -26.25
CA SER A 1077 -30.06 -9.13 -26.63
C SER A 1077 -30.38 -9.16 -28.12
N CYS A 1078 -29.80 -10.13 -28.82
CA CYS A 1078 -29.99 -10.46 -30.23
C CYS A 1078 -30.79 -11.76 -30.35
N LYS A 1079 -32.03 -11.68 -30.83
CA LYS A 1079 -32.92 -12.85 -30.94
C LYS A 1079 -33.57 -12.91 -32.32
N HIS A 1080 -33.62 -14.09 -32.92
CA HIS A 1080 -34.39 -14.31 -34.13
C HIS A 1080 -35.89 -14.15 -33.86
N LYS A 1081 -36.56 -13.36 -34.71
CA LYS A 1081 -38.03 -13.30 -34.76
C LYS A 1081 -38.55 -14.29 -35.81
N ASN A 1082 -37.95 -14.28 -37.00
CA ASN A 1082 -38.21 -15.16 -38.15
C ASN A 1082 -36.86 -15.58 -38.79
N ARG A 1083 -36.85 -16.51 -39.77
CA ARG A 1083 -35.62 -17.02 -40.45
C ARG A 1083 -34.63 -15.95 -40.94
N ASN A 1084 -35.11 -14.76 -41.31
CA ASN A 1084 -34.28 -13.69 -41.87
C ASN A 1084 -34.39 -12.37 -41.09
N ILE A 1085 -35.06 -12.35 -39.93
CA ILE A 1085 -35.30 -11.12 -39.16
C ILE A 1085 -34.83 -11.30 -37.73
N VAL A 1086 -33.92 -10.43 -37.31
CA VAL A 1086 -33.37 -10.39 -35.96
C VAL A 1086 -33.90 -9.17 -35.22
N LYS A 1087 -34.24 -9.37 -33.94
CA LYS A 1087 -34.67 -8.35 -32.99
C LYS A 1087 -33.53 -8.02 -32.03
N LEU A 1088 -33.18 -6.74 -31.94
CA LEU A 1088 -32.25 -6.20 -30.95
C LEU A 1088 -33.04 -5.52 -29.84
N THR A 1089 -32.73 -5.83 -28.59
CA THR A 1089 -33.31 -5.18 -27.39
C THR A 1089 -32.23 -4.92 -26.35
N GLN A 1090 -32.17 -3.71 -25.82
CA GLN A 1090 -31.32 -3.41 -24.66
C GLN A 1090 -32.01 -3.73 -23.34
N TYR A 1091 -31.25 -4.18 -22.35
CA TYR A 1091 -31.71 -4.34 -20.97
C TYR A 1091 -30.53 -4.21 -20.00
N CYS A 1092 -30.81 -3.95 -18.73
CA CYS A 1092 -29.82 -4.00 -17.66
C CYS A 1092 -30.35 -4.92 -16.55
N ASN A 1093 -29.52 -5.86 -16.08
CA ASN A 1093 -29.92 -6.84 -15.08
C ASN A 1093 -30.27 -6.19 -13.73
N LEU A 1094 -29.59 -5.10 -13.38
CA LEU A 1094 -29.64 -4.46 -12.06
C LEU A 1094 -30.49 -3.18 -12.04
N SER A 1095 -30.64 -2.48 -13.18
CA SER A 1095 -31.44 -1.26 -13.29
C SER A 1095 -32.50 -1.37 -14.40
N LYS A 1096 -33.72 -1.81 -14.04
CA LYS A 1096 -34.80 -2.06 -15.02
C LYS A 1096 -35.30 -0.81 -15.78
N ASN A 1097 -35.06 0.39 -15.26
CA ASN A 1097 -35.61 1.63 -15.82
C ASN A 1097 -34.58 2.50 -16.58
N THR A 1098 -33.29 2.19 -16.52
CA THR A 1098 -32.25 3.01 -17.15
C THR A 1098 -32.07 2.57 -18.61
N LYS A 1099 -32.37 3.47 -19.56
CA LYS A 1099 -32.15 3.24 -20.99
C LYS A 1099 -30.91 3.99 -21.44
N TRP A 1100 -29.97 3.25 -22.03
CA TRP A 1100 -28.68 3.76 -22.45
C TRP A 1100 -28.72 4.18 -23.93
N PRO A 1101 -28.09 5.31 -24.29
CA PRO A 1101 -27.85 5.64 -25.70
C PRO A 1101 -26.69 4.78 -26.22
N LEU A 1102 -26.95 3.90 -27.18
CA LEU A 1102 -26.03 2.82 -27.57
C LEU A 1102 -25.61 2.90 -29.04
N PRO A 1103 -24.32 3.11 -29.33
CA PRO A 1103 -23.76 2.87 -30.66
C PRO A 1103 -23.56 1.36 -30.87
N ILE A 1104 -24.28 0.77 -31.82
CA ILE A 1104 -24.20 -0.65 -32.17
C ILE A 1104 -23.52 -0.80 -33.53
N ASN A 1105 -22.32 -1.39 -33.50
CA ASN A 1105 -21.60 -1.79 -34.70
C ASN A 1105 -21.97 -3.24 -35.01
N ILE A 1106 -22.62 -3.45 -36.16
CA ILE A 1106 -23.07 -4.75 -36.65
C ILE A 1106 -22.20 -5.15 -37.83
N GLU A 1107 -21.62 -6.33 -37.77
CA GLU A 1107 -20.91 -6.96 -38.89
C GLU A 1107 -21.58 -8.28 -39.24
N VAL A 1108 -21.98 -8.44 -40.49
CA VAL A 1108 -22.52 -9.70 -41.01
C VAL A 1108 -21.50 -10.31 -41.96
N LYS A 1109 -21.00 -11.51 -41.63
CA LYS A 1109 -20.05 -12.22 -42.50
C LYS A 1109 -20.78 -12.81 -43.70
N THR A 1110 -20.69 -12.12 -44.83
CA THR A 1110 -21.04 -12.66 -46.16
C THR A 1110 -19.79 -12.69 -47.05
N SER A 1111 -19.92 -13.07 -48.32
CA SER A 1111 -18.82 -13.00 -49.30
C SER A 1111 -18.22 -11.58 -49.40
N PHE A 1112 -19.01 -10.55 -49.08
CA PHE A 1112 -18.57 -9.18 -48.84
C PHE A 1112 -19.05 -8.76 -47.45
N PRO A 1113 -18.15 -8.53 -46.47
CA PRO A 1113 -18.56 -8.17 -45.11
C PRO A 1113 -19.37 -6.85 -45.11
N GLU A 1114 -20.63 -6.92 -44.70
CA GLU A 1114 -21.48 -5.73 -44.54
C GLU A 1114 -21.31 -5.21 -43.10
N LYS A 1115 -20.85 -3.95 -42.97
CA LYS A 1115 -20.72 -3.26 -41.68
C LYS A 1115 -21.75 -2.14 -41.60
N THR A 1116 -22.60 -2.19 -40.58
CA THR A 1116 -23.67 -1.22 -40.36
C THR A 1116 -23.58 -0.63 -38.96
N LYS A 1117 -23.66 0.70 -38.85
CA LYS A 1117 -23.77 1.42 -37.58
C LYS A 1117 -25.23 1.70 -37.27
N LEU A 1118 -25.67 1.37 -36.06
CA LEU A 1118 -27.03 1.60 -35.57
C LEU A 1118 -26.97 2.34 -34.23
N TYR A 1119 -27.88 3.27 -33.97
CA TYR A 1119 -27.99 3.94 -32.67
C TYR A 1119 -29.31 3.59 -32.00
N LEU A 1120 -29.28 2.96 -30.82
CA LEU A 1120 -30.46 2.85 -29.96
C LEU A 1120 -30.53 4.05 -29.04
N THR A 1121 -31.70 4.68 -28.94
CA THR A 1121 -31.95 5.83 -28.08
C THR A 1121 -32.91 5.47 -26.96
N GLN A 1122 -33.09 6.37 -25.98
CA GLN A 1122 -34.08 6.18 -24.91
C GLN A 1122 -35.52 5.98 -25.45
N GLN A 1123 -35.81 6.57 -26.62
CA GLN A 1123 -37.09 6.45 -27.30
C GLN A 1123 -37.14 5.16 -28.16
N MET A 1124 -36.09 4.87 -28.94
CA MET A 1124 -35.98 3.65 -29.77
C MET A 1124 -35.11 2.57 -29.09
N HIS A 1125 -35.75 1.76 -28.26
CA HIS A 1125 -35.10 0.73 -27.43
C HIS A 1125 -35.14 -0.68 -28.05
N THR A 1126 -35.82 -0.84 -29.19
CA THR A 1126 -35.89 -2.08 -29.98
C THR A 1126 -35.67 -1.76 -31.45
N HIS A 1127 -34.88 -2.59 -32.15
CA HIS A 1127 -34.69 -2.47 -33.60
C HIS A 1127 -34.82 -3.84 -34.28
N PHE A 1128 -35.33 -3.85 -35.51
CA PHE A 1128 -35.44 -5.05 -36.34
C PHE A 1128 -34.63 -4.85 -37.62
N PHE A 1129 -33.77 -5.81 -37.95
CA PHE A 1129 -33.02 -5.77 -39.20
C PHE A 1129 -33.03 -7.14 -39.89
N LYS A 1130 -32.90 -7.13 -41.22
CA LYS A 1130 -32.89 -8.34 -42.04
C LYS A 1130 -31.47 -8.90 -42.10
N VAL A 1131 -31.33 -10.21 -41.92
CA VAL A 1131 -30.05 -10.91 -42.01
C VAL A 1131 -30.17 -12.09 -42.97
N PRO A 1132 -29.17 -12.31 -43.86
CA PRO A 1132 -29.12 -13.53 -44.67
C PRO A 1132 -29.08 -14.79 -43.81
N VAL A 1133 -29.79 -15.83 -44.24
CA VAL A 1133 -29.91 -17.09 -43.50
C VAL A 1133 -28.55 -17.76 -43.30
N ASN A 1134 -28.30 -18.31 -42.11
CA ASN A 1134 -27.08 -19.04 -41.74
C ASN A 1134 -25.78 -18.25 -41.91
N LYS A 1135 -25.82 -16.92 -41.74
CA LYS A 1135 -24.62 -16.08 -41.72
C LYS A 1135 -24.27 -15.65 -40.30
N LEU A 1136 -22.97 -15.50 -40.03
CA LEU A 1136 -22.45 -15.08 -38.74
C LEU A 1136 -22.76 -13.60 -38.51
N ILE A 1137 -23.44 -13.29 -37.40
CA ILE A 1137 -23.75 -11.93 -36.96
C ILE A 1137 -22.82 -11.61 -35.80
N ILE A 1138 -22.06 -10.52 -35.93
CA ILE A 1138 -21.19 -10.01 -34.89
C ILE A 1138 -21.70 -8.63 -34.49
N LEU A 1139 -22.30 -8.55 -33.31
CA LEU A 1139 -22.67 -7.27 -32.69
C LEU A 1139 -21.54 -6.76 -31.83
N ASN A 1140 -21.43 -5.44 -31.71
CA ASN A 1140 -20.29 -4.79 -31.09
C ASN A 1140 -18.98 -5.30 -31.70
N SER A 1141 -18.90 -5.34 -33.03
CA SER A 1141 -17.68 -5.78 -33.75
C SER A 1141 -16.47 -4.98 -33.24
N GLN A 1142 -15.36 -5.66 -32.95
CA GLN A 1142 -14.15 -5.14 -32.30
C GLN A 1142 -14.37 -4.48 -30.93
N GLN A 1143 -15.46 -4.86 -30.24
CA GLN A 1143 -15.81 -4.44 -28.88
C GLN A 1143 -15.83 -2.91 -28.68
N THR A 1144 -16.19 -2.19 -29.74
CA THR A 1144 -16.14 -0.72 -29.80
C THR A 1144 -17.00 0.02 -28.77
N GLY A 1145 -18.03 -0.60 -28.19
CA GLY A 1145 -18.91 0.01 -27.19
C GLY A 1145 -18.86 -0.70 -25.83
N GLN A 1146 -19.17 0.05 -24.77
CA GLN A 1146 -19.11 -0.41 -23.37
C GLN A 1146 -20.35 -1.22 -22.97
N TYR A 1147 -20.55 -2.38 -23.58
CA TYR A 1147 -21.69 -3.26 -23.28
C TYR A 1147 -21.44 -4.70 -23.71
N ARG A 1148 -22.14 -5.63 -23.07
CA ARG A 1148 -22.12 -7.07 -23.38
C ARG A 1148 -23.19 -7.43 -24.41
N VAL A 1149 -22.97 -8.51 -25.16
CA VAL A 1149 -23.93 -9.03 -26.13
C VAL A 1149 -24.44 -10.41 -25.72
N TYR A 1150 -25.76 -10.56 -25.69
CA TYR A 1150 -26.44 -11.84 -25.56
C TYR A 1150 -26.99 -12.27 -26.92
N TYR A 1151 -26.62 -13.47 -27.38
CA TYR A 1151 -27.21 -14.12 -28.54
C TYR A 1151 -28.20 -15.22 -28.12
N ASP A 1152 -29.20 -15.53 -28.95
CA ASP A 1152 -30.01 -16.74 -28.76
C ASP A 1152 -29.20 -18.02 -29.06
N SER A 1153 -29.73 -19.18 -28.64
CA SER A 1153 -29.02 -20.46 -28.73
C SER A 1153 -28.62 -20.82 -30.17
N GLU A 1154 -29.44 -20.45 -31.16
CA GLU A 1154 -29.14 -20.68 -32.57
C GLU A 1154 -27.94 -19.85 -33.04
N ASN A 1155 -27.89 -18.56 -32.71
CA ASN A 1155 -26.73 -17.72 -33.03
C ASN A 1155 -25.46 -18.16 -32.29
N TRP A 1156 -25.54 -18.52 -31.00
CA TRP A 1156 -24.37 -19.01 -30.28
C TRP A 1156 -23.81 -20.31 -30.87
N LEU A 1157 -24.68 -21.23 -31.31
CA LEU A 1157 -24.25 -22.44 -32.02
C LEU A 1157 -23.64 -22.10 -33.37
N ASN A 1158 -24.20 -21.14 -34.12
CA ASN A 1158 -23.62 -20.68 -35.39
C ASN A 1158 -22.23 -20.05 -35.18
N ILE A 1159 -22.04 -19.24 -34.12
CA ILE A 1159 -20.73 -18.67 -33.75
C ILE A 1159 -19.75 -19.81 -33.42
N ALA A 1160 -20.14 -20.74 -32.53
CA ALA A 1160 -19.28 -21.86 -32.13
C ALA A 1160 -18.90 -22.74 -33.34
N ASN A 1161 -19.85 -23.06 -34.21
CA ASN A 1161 -19.60 -23.85 -35.42
C ASN A 1161 -18.67 -23.12 -36.40
N TYR A 1162 -18.83 -21.80 -36.56
CA TYR A 1162 -17.96 -21.00 -37.41
C TYR A 1162 -16.53 -21.00 -36.89
N LEU A 1163 -16.32 -20.71 -35.60
CA LEU A 1163 -14.98 -20.69 -34.99
C LEU A 1163 -14.32 -22.08 -35.03
N ASN A 1164 -15.08 -23.16 -34.83
CA ASN A 1164 -14.55 -24.52 -34.89
C ASN A 1164 -14.30 -25.05 -36.32
N SER A 1165 -14.74 -24.33 -37.36
CA SER A 1165 -14.62 -24.77 -38.76
C SER A 1165 -13.22 -24.57 -39.37
N GLY A 1166 -12.26 -24.07 -38.59
CA GLY A 1166 -10.92 -23.69 -39.06
C GLY A 1166 -10.86 -22.31 -39.72
N LYS A 1167 -11.99 -21.61 -39.85
CA LYS A 1167 -12.09 -20.25 -40.42
C LYS A 1167 -12.12 -19.15 -39.36
N TYR A 1168 -11.65 -19.43 -38.13
CA TYR A 1168 -11.74 -18.48 -37.03
C TYR A 1168 -10.89 -17.22 -37.27
N GLU A 1169 -9.81 -17.30 -38.05
CA GLU A 1169 -8.98 -16.15 -38.44
C GLU A 1169 -9.75 -15.08 -39.24
N ASP A 1170 -10.85 -15.45 -39.91
CA ASP A 1170 -11.73 -14.48 -40.58
C ASP A 1170 -12.45 -13.53 -39.61
N VAL A 1171 -12.54 -13.92 -38.32
CA VAL A 1171 -13.13 -13.15 -37.24
C VAL A 1171 -12.01 -12.39 -36.52
N ASN A 1172 -12.20 -11.09 -36.30
CA ASN A 1172 -11.20 -10.28 -35.60
C ASN A 1172 -10.90 -10.86 -34.20
N VAL A 1173 -9.65 -10.85 -33.77
CA VAL A 1173 -9.22 -11.42 -32.48
C VAL A 1173 -10.00 -10.85 -31.29
N ILE A 1174 -10.31 -9.55 -31.29
CA ILE A 1174 -11.09 -8.91 -30.21
C ILE A 1174 -12.50 -9.50 -30.16
N ASP A 1175 -13.10 -9.83 -31.31
CA ASP A 1175 -14.42 -10.45 -31.35
C ASP A 1175 -14.39 -11.89 -30.86
N ARG A 1176 -13.33 -12.65 -31.15
CA ARG A 1176 -13.12 -14.00 -30.61
C ARG A 1176 -12.99 -13.97 -29.09
N ALA A 1177 -12.18 -13.05 -28.56
CA ALA A 1177 -12.04 -12.80 -27.13
C ALA A 1177 -13.39 -12.42 -26.49
N LYS A 1178 -14.11 -11.46 -27.09
CA LYS A 1178 -15.41 -10.98 -26.62
C LYS A 1178 -16.43 -12.12 -26.54
N PHE A 1179 -16.47 -13.03 -27.53
CA PHE A 1179 -17.41 -14.16 -27.46
C PHE A 1179 -17.18 -15.04 -26.24
N ILE A 1180 -15.91 -15.29 -25.88
CA ILE A 1180 -15.57 -16.08 -24.69
C ILE A 1180 -15.95 -15.33 -23.41
N ASP A 1181 -15.58 -14.05 -23.29
CA ASP A 1181 -15.85 -13.24 -22.10
C ASP A 1181 -17.37 -13.05 -21.86
N ASP A 1182 -18.12 -12.70 -22.91
CA ASP A 1182 -19.57 -12.55 -22.85
C ASP A 1182 -20.23 -13.90 -22.53
N ALA A 1183 -19.88 -14.98 -23.23
CA ALA A 1183 -20.47 -16.29 -22.97
C ALA A 1183 -20.20 -16.76 -21.53
N PHE A 1184 -18.98 -16.57 -21.01
CA PHE A 1184 -18.63 -16.90 -19.64
C PHE A 1184 -19.47 -16.13 -18.63
N HIS A 1185 -19.61 -14.82 -18.81
CA HIS A 1185 -20.47 -13.99 -17.98
C HIS A 1185 -21.93 -14.44 -18.02
N MET A 1186 -22.46 -14.77 -19.20
CA MET A 1186 -23.82 -15.28 -19.33
C MET A 1186 -24.00 -16.66 -18.67
N VAL A 1187 -22.97 -17.49 -18.62
CA VAL A 1187 -23.00 -18.77 -17.90
C VAL A 1187 -23.04 -18.55 -16.39
N ILE A 1188 -22.20 -17.65 -15.86
CA ILE A 1188 -22.21 -17.26 -14.44
C ILE A 1188 -23.60 -16.70 -14.06
N ASP A 1189 -24.18 -15.87 -14.94
CA ASP A 1189 -25.50 -15.27 -14.75
C ASP A 1189 -26.68 -16.22 -15.04
N HIS A 1190 -26.41 -17.50 -15.33
CA HIS A 1190 -27.40 -18.52 -15.72
C HIS A 1190 -28.29 -18.14 -16.92
N GLN A 1191 -27.82 -17.25 -17.78
CA GLN A 1191 -28.48 -16.87 -19.03
C GLN A 1191 -28.09 -17.78 -20.21
N LEU A 1192 -26.93 -18.43 -20.13
CA LEU A 1192 -26.42 -19.35 -21.15
C LEU A 1192 -26.12 -20.72 -20.54
N ASN A 1193 -26.42 -21.79 -21.27
CA ASN A 1193 -26.05 -23.14 -20.86
C ASN A 1193 -24.53 -23.34 -21.01
N GLY A 1194 -23.86 -23.85 -19.97
CA GLY A 1194 -22.41 -24.10 -19.99
C GLY A 1194 -21.94 -24.99 -21.14
N SER A 1195 -22.79 -25.88 -21.66
CA SER A 1195 -22.45 -26.69 -22.85
C SER A 1195 -22.15 -25.83 -24.09
N VAL A 1196 -22.81 -24.69 -24.24
CA VAL A 1196 -22.60 -23.75 -25.33
C VAL A 1196 -21.25 -23.05 -25.18
N PHE A 1197 -20.91 -22.62 -23.97
CA PHE A 1197 -19.60 -22.03 -23.65
C PHE A 1197 -18.45 -23.02 -23.93
N TRP A 1198 -18.57 -24.27 -23.49
CA TRP A 1198 -17.56 -25.28 -23.78
C TRP A 1198 -17.46 -25.63 -25.27
N ASN A 1199 -18.58 -25.59 -26.01
CA ASN A 1199 -18.53 -25.79 -27.45
C ASN A 1199 -17.86 -24.61 -28.17
N LEU A 1200 -18.08 -23.39 -27.68
CA LEU A 1200 -17.42 -22.18 -28.16
C LEU A 1200 -15.91 -22.25 -27.95
N THR A 1201 -15.44 -22.62 -26.75
CA THR A 1201 -14.00 -22.63 -26.41
C THR A 1201 -13.18 -23.71 -27.10
N LYS A 1202 -13.78 -24.68 -27.79
CA LYS A 1202 -13.06 -25.72 -28.55
C LYS A 1202 -12.07 -25.15 -29.58
N HIS A 1203 -12.41 -24.02 -30.23
CA HIS A 1203 -11.54 -23.39 -31.22
C HIS A 1203 -10.21 -22.91 -30.62
N LEU A 1204 -10.15 -22.69 -29.30
CA LEU A 1204 -8.92 -22.27 -28.61
C LEU A 1204 -7.79 -23.29 -28.78
N SER A 1205 -8.11 -24.58 -28.98
CA SER A 1205 -7.10 -25.60 -29.29
C SER A 1205 -6.29 -25.33 -30.57
N GLN A 1206 -6.83 -24.51 -31.47
CA GLN A 1206 -6.18 -24.07 -32.71
C GLN A 1206 -5.68 -22.62 -32.62
N GLU A 1207 -6.10 -21.86 -31.60
CA GLU A 1207 -5.80 -20.44 -31.43
C GLU A 1207 -4.39 -20.20 -30.90
N THR A 1208 -3.69 -19.26 -31.52
CA THR A 1208 -2.30 -18.90 -31.14
C THR A 1208 -2.19 -17.49 -30.58
N ASP A 1209 -3.22 -16.65 -30.78
CA ASP A 1209 -3.21 -15.25 -30.35
C ASP A 1209 -3.57 -15.12 -28.86
N TYR A 1210 -2.68 -14.46 -28.09
CA TYR A 1210 -2.86 -14.26 -26.65
C TYR A 1210 -4.11 -13.45 -26.30
N VAL A 1211 -4.51 -12.50 -27.16
CA VAL A 1211 -5.69 -11.64 -26.92
C VAL A 1211 -6.97 -12.50 -26.90
N ALA A 1212 -7.07 -13.52 -27.76
CA ALA A 1212 -8.19 -14.46 -27.76
C ALA A 1212 -8.19 -15.40 -26.55
N TRP A 1213 -7.00 -15.78 -26.05
CA TRP A 1213 -6.84 -16.61 -24.86
C TRP A 1213 -7.09 -15.89 -23.54
N PHE A 1214 -6.79 -14.59 -23.47
CA PHE A 1214 -6.91 -13.77 -22.26
C PHE A 1214 -8.23 -13.95 -21.48
N PRO A 1215 -9.43 -13.87 -22.08
CA PRO A 1215 -10.68 -14.06 -21.35
C PRO A 1215 -10.87 -15.48 -20.84
N MET A 1216 -10.33 -16.49 -21.52
CA MET A 1216 -10.34 -17.86 -21.01
C MET A 1216 -9.41 -18.01 -19.81
N ILE A 1217 -8.24 -17.37 -19.82
CA ILE A 1217 -7.32 -17.33 -18.67
C ILE A 1217 -8.03 -16.69 -17.47
N LYS A 1218 -8.73 -15.57 -17.66
CA LYS A 1218 -9.52 -14.92 -16.59
C LYS A 1218 -10.69 -15.78 -16.12
N ALA A 1219 -11.37 -16.47 -17.02
CA ALA A 1219 -12.39 -17.45 -16.65
C ALA A 1219 -11.80 -18.60 -15.82
N LEU A 1220 -10.63 -19.13 -16.19
CA LEU A 1220 -9.93 -20.17 -15.46
C LEU A 1220 -9.43 -19.70 -14.09
N GLU A 1221 -8.89 -18.49 -13.98
CA GLU A 1221 -8.54 -17.87 -12.69
C GLU A 1221 -9.76 -17.83 -11.77
N TYR A 1222 -10.91 -17.36 -12.27
CA TYR A 1222 -12.16 -17.35 -11.51
C TYR A 1222 -12.59 -18.76 -11.09
N ILE A 1223 -12.62 -19.69 -12.05
CA ILE A 1223 -13.04 -21.08 -11.85
C ILE A 1223 -12.06 -21.86 -10.95
N SER A 1224 -10.77 -21.51 -10.93
CA SER A 1224 -9.73 -22.20 -10.15
C SER A 1224 -10.01 -22.16 -8.64
N THR A 1225 -10.74 -21.13 -8.19
CA THR A 1225 -11.21 -21.02 -6.81
C THR A 1225 -12.38 -21.96 -6.48
N VAL A 1226 -12.97 -22.61 -7.50
CA VAL A 1226 -14.20 -23.42 -7.45
C VAL A 1226 -13.94 -24.92 -7.64
N PHE A 1227 -12.89 -25.34 -8.36
CA PHE A 1227 -12.57 -26.76 -8.55
C PHE A 1227 -11.47 -27.29 -7.61
N PRO A 1228 -11.77 -28.23 -6.70
CA PRO A 1228 -10.74 -29.10 -6.17
C PRO A 1228 -10.41 -30.16 -7.23
N LEU A 1229 -9.17 -30.16 -7.73
CA LEU A 1229 -8.68 -31.21 -8.63
C LEU A 1229 -8.80 -32.58 -7.94
N SER A 1230 -9.26 -33.58 -8.68
CA SER A 1230 -9.24 -34.95 -8.21
C SER A 1230 -7.79 -35.47 -8.23
N LYS A 1231 -7.40 -36.24 -7.22
CA LYS A 1231 -6.01 -36.73 -7.04
C LYS A 1231 -5.47 -37.57 -8.20
N ASP A 1232 -6.35 -38.15 -8.99
CA ASP A 1232 -5.95 -39.08 -10.04
C ASP A 1232 -5.47 -38.35 -11.31
N GLU A 1233 -5.65 -37.02 -11.41
CA GLU A 1233 -5.26 -36.20 -12.58
C GLU A 1233 -4.00 -35.34 -12.35
N GLU A 1234 -3.42 -35.36 -11.14
CA GLU A 1234 -2.23 -34.57 -10.77
C GLU A 1234 -0.97 -34.95 -11.53
N THR A 1235 -0.88 -36.17 -12.07
CA THR A 1235 0.34 -36.65 -12.74
C THR A 1235 0.52 -36.10 -14.16
N ASN A 1236 -0.52 -35.53 -14.79
CA ASN A 1236 -0.47 -35.11 -16.19
C ASN A 1236 -0.45 -33.59 -16.42
N PHE A 1237 -0.55 -32.76 -15.37
CA PHE A 1237 -0.72 -31.30 -15.51
C PHE A 1237 0.37 -30.43 -14.83
N THR A 1238 1.57 -31.00 -14.61
CA THR A 1238 2.72 -30.29 -14.02
C THR A 1238 3.20 -29.06 -14.81
N HIS A 1239 2.75 -28.86 -16.05
CA HIS A 1239 3.17 -27.74 -16.90
C HIS A 1239 2.30 -26.47 -16.80
N VAL A 1240 1.11 -26.50 -16.18
CA VAL A 1240 0.19 -25.33 -16.16
C VAL A 1240 0.29 -24.51 -14.87
N LYS A 1241 0.73 -25.12 -13.75
CA LYS A 1241 0.79 -24.48 -12.42
C LYS A 1241 1.85 -23.37 -12.31
N VAL A 1242 2.78 -23.28 -13.28
CA VAL A 1242 3.87 -22.29 -13.28
C VAL A 1242 3.44 -20.90 -13.79
N MET A 1243 2.25 -20.76 -14.40
CA MET A 1243 1.82 -19.48 -14.99
C MET A 1243 0.86 -18.64 -14.13
N GLY A 1244 0.36 -19.12 -12.99
CA GLY A 1244 -0.56 -18.33 -12.14
C GLY A 1244 0.14 -17.45 -11.11
N ASP A 1245 1.15 -18.00 -10.44
CA ASP A 1245 1.83 -17.34 -9.30
C ASP A 1245 2.88 -16.30 -9.72
N SER A 1246 3.11 -16.13 -11.03
CA SER A 1246 4.07 -15.18 -11.60
C SER A 1246 3.45 -13.86 -12.09
N TYR A 1247 2.15 -13.62 -11.87
CA TYR A 1247 1.39 -12.50 -12.46
C TYR A 1247 0.84 -11.45 -11.48
N TYR A 1248 1.31 -11.43 -10.23
CA TYR A 1248 1.11 -10.30 -9.31
C TYR A 1248 2.41 -9.54 -9.04
#